data_AF-A0A2P2DZG8-F1
#
_entry.id   AF-A0A2P2DZG8-F1
#
_cell.length_a   1.000
_cell.length_b   1.000
_cell.length_c   1.000
_cell.angle_alpha   90.00
_cell.angle_beta   90.00
_cell.angle_gamma   90.00
#
_symmetry.space_group_name_H-M   'P 1'
#
loop_
_entity.id
_entity.type
_entity.pdbx_description
1 polymer ?
#
loop_
_entity_poly.entity_id
_entity_poly.type
_entity_poly.pdbx_seq_one_letter_code
_entity_poly.pdbx_strand_id
1 'polypeptide(L)'
;MNDSDELDISFGKEETRAPAEVQTPSSQSYIQLSDAIGSLSPTARCILDELKDWHKRVEKHGSKEVHPSYLLTLDKVPEALGKYNNLGAQGKTENAIYHALRLLLDIDHRGTNRVMYAYPYLIKNGSKIASKIALIAPQKENKTDTIPYRQACFRFSQELVKLLLDNRAKKGRNWDEQNPGNILIQKNRDGKPWLYPKLGSLESEVTSLVRKGFGNIPYLPMADFLIDFVNFAKEQSLALPILSDYHIVIDELDIHPDGKFKKLPEVVNQILSQLDALETFTKEYLIKMATDAKYESFLQRINEYFQTNHFTSIEDKMNPEERVKKFLTLVESFPFTSGKGGLSDQVRETVDTSIKILRRLCEEKGSVLHRKDDNIYSSVKQTVMSKIPEYTKNNHTLLRINFEDEVAQAGITSEEKAKEYIKRLKDDVFSEFSYYEEKQENGRTIYYVVDHGYLAAVIHKLSFEGKGNPELEKQLEYAKIINHRLSNPKHPGLNSKLRPDAISKMNAGIRELEIQEAERAKQEDIRSRFNIVSGVMTFIVSTLIFVTAAYYLRSAMPLFFGVPFSVVAGFMAALFFREKSQDEIREDIKNSGKFGALSEWGKPGSSSGSSLGSSVGKDEDSNPKEEKIAHIYKAADNFVFPKRFNKITDKVLDPKTLKTRIYENLDNIKRNHMSLAKETNDDKVASTVEYAVLQSVATILIPDEVAVKDQPSTIYINRNDLKAALFRDQLADFYRDEMNKKKFDKKMVKYYTYLINTIEMEYYKYLPKKRI
;
A
#
# COMPACT_ATOMS: atom_id res chain seq x y z
N MET A 1 -8.39 -67.25 -60.55
CA MET A 1 -7.38 -67.41 -61.62
C MET A 1 -7.25 -66.07 -62.31
N ASN A 2 -6.01 -65.58 -62.33
CA ASN A 2 -5.46 -64.39 -63.00
C ASN A 2 -5.74 -63.02 -62.39
N ASP A 3 -4.70 -62.59 -61.65
CA ASP A 3 -4.23 -61.22 -61.49
C ASP A 3 -4.03 -60.48 -62.82
N SER A 4 -4.22 -59.17 -62.81
CA SER A 4 -3.19 -58.21 -63.28
C SER A 4 -3.62 -56.76 -62.99
N ASP A 5 -2.75 -56.09 -62.23
CA ASP A 5 -2.59 -54.67 -61.91
C ASP A 5 -3.24 -53.62 -62.83
N GLU A 6 -3.99 -52.70 -62.23
CA GLU A 6 -4.10 -51.30 -62.67
C GLU A 6 -3.87 -50.36 -61.48
N LEU A 7 -2.74 -49.67 -61.53
CA LEU A 7 -2.40 -48.49 -60.75
C LEU A 7 -3.34 -47.34 -61.13
N ASP A 8 -4.27 -46.98 -60.24
CA ASP A 8 -5.10 -45.78 -60.44
C ASP A 8 -4.61 -44.64 -59.53
N ILE A 9 -4.03 -43.64 -60.17
CA ILE A 9 -3.55 -42.39 -59.60
C ILE A 9 -4.72 -41.40 -59.67
N SER A 10 -5.41 -41.17 -58.56
CA SER A 10 -6.43 -40.10 -58.48
C SER A 10 -6.01 -38.98 -57.52
N PHE A 11 -5.80 -37.82 -58.13
CA PHE A 11 -5.50 -36.49 -57.61
C PHE A 11 -6.14 -36.13 -56.26
N GLY A 12 -5.31 -35.87 -55.25
CA GLY A 12 -5.71 -35.18 -54.03
C GLY A 12 -6.00 -33.71 -54.31
N LYS A 13 -7.24 -33.28 -54.03
CA LYS A 13 -7.59 -31.86 -53.89
C LYS A 13 -6.78 -31.26 -52.75
N GLU A 14 -5.89 -30.32 -53.07
CA GLU A 14 -5.31 -29.40 -52.08
C GLU A 14 -6.42 -28.52 -51.52
N GLU A 15 -6.91 -28.86 -50.32
CA GLU A 15 -7.63 -27.92 -49.48
C GLU A 15 -6.64 -26.92 -48.90
N THR A 16 -6.85 -25.67 -49.29
CA THR A 16 -6.26 -24.44 -48.78
C THR A 16 -6.21 -24.46 -47.24
N ARG A 17 -5.03 -24.71 -46.67
CA ARG A 17 -4.76 -24.53 -45.24
C ARG A 17 -4.83 -23.04 -44.90
N ALA A 18 -5.92 -22.63 -44.23
CA ALA A 18 -5.94 -21.41 -43.45
C ALA A 18 -4.82 -21.43 -42.40
N PRO A 19 -4.22 -20.27 -42.05
CA PRO A 19 -3.19 -20.20 -41.03
C PRO A 19 -3.79 -20.71 -39.71
N ALA A 20 -3.07 -21.62 -39.06
CA ALA A 20 -3.50 -22.29 -37.84
C ALA A 20 -3.84 -21.26 -36.76
N GLU A 21 -5.13 -21.01 -36.55
CA GLU A 21 -5.62 -20.59 -35.25
C GLU A 21 -5.08 -21.57 -34.23
N VAL A 22 -4.45 -21.04 -33.19
CA VAL A 22 -4.08 -21.82 -32.01
C VAL A 22 -5.38 -22.30 -31.39
N GLN A 23 -5.82 -23.49 -31.81
CA GLN A 23 -6.79 -24.28 -31.08
C GLN A 23 -6.24 -24.38 -29.66
N THR A 24 -6.98 -23.79 -28.72
CA THR A 24 -6.80 -23.98 -27.29
C THR A 24 -6.64 -25.49 -27.07
N PRO A 25 -5.52 -25.96 -26.50
CA PRO A 25 -5.40 -27.38 -26.21
C PRO A 25 -6.52 -27.69 -25.23
N SER A 26 -7.53 -28.41 -25.69
CA SER A 26 -8.56 -28.98 -24.84
C SER A 26 -7.83 -29.79 -23.79
N SER A 27 -7.79 -29.23 -22.59
CA SER A 27 -7.15 -29.79 -21.40
C SER A 27 -7.75 -31.17 -21.15
N GLN A 28 -7.06 -32.22 -21.58
CA GLN A 28 -7.30 -33.54 -21.01
C GLN A 28 -6.81 -33.47 -19.59
N SER A 29 -7.70 -33.17 -18.66
CA SER A 29 -7.45 -33.03 -17.22
C SER A 29 -7.01 -34.32 -16.53
N TYR A 30 -6.61 -35.35 -17.28
CA TYR A 30 -6.32 -36.67 -16.75
C TYR A 30 -4.88 -37.08 -17.04
N ILE A 31 -4.27 -37.79 -16.09
CA ILE A 31 -3.04 -38.57 -16.28
C ILE A 31 -3.41 -40.06 -16.31
N GLN A 32 -2.82 -40.81 -17.25
CA GLN A 32 -3.09 -42.23 -17.46
C GLN A 32 -2.14 -43.12 -16.64
N LEU A 33 -2.51 -44.38 -16.42
CA LEU A 33 -1.59 -45.39 -15.89
C LEU A 33 -0.44 -45.66 -16.87
N SER A 34 0.69 -46.14 -16.35
CA SER A 34 1.95 -46.38 -17.09
C SER A 34 1.82 -47.32 -18.30
N ASP A 35 0.74 -48.12 -18.35
CA ASP A 35 0.47 -49.10 -19.41
C ASP A 35 0.16 -48.43 -20.77
N ALA A 36 -0.11 -47.11 -20.76
CA ALA A 36 -0.30 -46.31 -21.97
C ALA A 36 1.01 -46.01 -22.74
N ILE A 37 2.19 -46.19 -22.13
CA ILE A 37 3.48 -45.90 -22.75
C ILE A 37 4.21 -47.21 -23.06
N GLY A 38 4.39 -47.52 -24.35
CA GLY A 38 4.93 -48.80 -24.84
C GLY A 38 6.33 -49.18 -24.33
N SER A 39 7.16 -48.22 -23.88
CA SER A 39 8.39 -48.50 -23.14
C SER A 39 8.89 -47.31 -22.32
N LEU A 40 8.83 -47.40 -20.98
CA LEU A 40 9.46 -46.43 -20.08
C LEU A 40 10.96 -46.72 -19.89
N SER A 41 11.79 -45.67 -19.93
CA SER A 41 13.21 -45.77 -19.58
C SER A 41 13.40 -46.12 -18.09
N PRO A 42 14.55 -46.71 -17.69
CA PRO A 42 14.83 -47.02 -16.28
C PRO A 42 14.70 -45.80 -15.36
N THR A 43 15.22 -44.64 -15.80
CA THR A 43 15.07 -43.38 -15.05
C THR A 43 13.62 -42.95 -14.93
N ALA A 44 12.83 -43.04 -16.00
CA ALA A 44 11.40 -42.68 -15.98
C ALA A 44 10.59 -43.57 -15.03
N ARG A 45 10.90 -44.88 -14.97
CA ARG A 45 10.29 -45.81 -14.01
C ARG A 45 10.61 -45.42 -12.57
N CYS A 46 11.88 -45.20 -12.25
CA CYS A 46 12.28 -44.80 -10.90
C CYS A 46 11.64 -43.46 -10.44
N ILE A 47 11.53 -42.47 -11.35
CA ILE A 47 10.84 -41.20 -11.05
C ILE A 47 9.37 -41.47 -10.73
N LEU A 48 8.69 -42.28 -11.55
CA LEU A 48 7.27 -42.58 -11.37
C LEU A 48 7.01 -43.37 -10.08
N ASP A 49 7.88 -44.33 -9.74
CA ASP A 49 7.78 -45.14 -8.53
C ASP A 49 7.98 -44.28 -7.27
N GLU A 50 9.01 -43.42 -7.25
CA GLU A 50 9.22 -42.47 -6.15
C GLU A 50 8.01 -41.53 -5.98
N LEU A 51 7.44 -41.03 -7.09
CA LEU A 51 6.27 -40.17 -7.03
C LEU A 51 5.05 -40.89 -6.42
N LYS A 52 4.79 -42.13 -6.84
CA LYS A 52 3.71 -42.95 -6.28
C LYS A 52 3.92 -43.18 -4.77
N ASP A 53 5.14 -43.49 -4.35
CA ASP A 53 5.47 -43.71 -2.94
C ASP A 53 5.45 -42.42 -2.12
N TRP A 54 5.80 -41.29 -2.72
CA TRP A 54 5.66 -39.97 -2.12
C TRP A 54 4.19 -39.65 -1.85
N HIS A 55 3.31 -39.82 -2.83
CA HIS A 55 1.89 -39.55 -2.63
C HIS A 55 1.24 -40.50 -1.60
N LYS A 56 1.59 -41.79 -1.59
CA LYS A 56 1.12 -42.72 -0.54
C LYS A 56 1.55 -42.28 0.87
N ARG A 57 2.73 -41.68 1.03
CA ARG A 57 3.16 -41.10 2.31
C ARG A 57 2.27 -39.92 2.72
N VAL A 58 1.97 -39.04 1.76
CA VAL A 58 1.14 -37.84 1.99
C VAL A 58 -0.31 -38.20 2.35
N GLU A 59 -0.92 -39.18 1.68
CA GLU A 59 -2.29 -39.62 1.98
C GLU A 59 -2.46 -40.11 3.42
N LYS A 60 -1.42 -40.72 4.01
CA LYS A 60 -1.45 -41.19 5.41
C LYS A 60 -1.52 -40.05 6.43
N HIS A 61 -1.24 -38.81 6.04
CA HIS A 61 -1.29 -37.64 6.92
C HIS A 61 -2.70 -37.01 7.07
N GLY A 62 -3.73 -37.56 6.41
CA GLY A 62 -5.14 -37.26 6.73
C GLY A 62 -5.65 -35.85 6.39
N SER A 63 -4.87 -35.03 5.68
CA SER A 63 -5.36 -33.73 5.18
C SER A 63 -6.40 -33.96 4.07
N LYS A 64 -7.57 -33.32 4.20
CA LYS A 64 -8.62 -33.33 3.16
C LYS A 64 -8.28 -32.44 1.95
N GLU A 65 -7.38 -31.48 2.11
CA GLU A 65 -7.00 -30.55 1.05
C GLU A 65 -5.60 -30.85 0.50
N VAL A 66 -5.49 -30.87 -0.83
CA VAL A 66 -4.22 -31.00 -1.56
C VAL A 66 -3.44 -29.70 -1.37
N HIS A 67 -2.30 -29.77 -0.69
CA HIS A 67 -1.42 -28.62 -0.50
C HIS A 67 -0.09 -28.80 -1.26
N PRO A 68 0.40 -27.80 -2.02
CA PRO A 68 1.58 -27.95 -2.87
C PRO A 68 2.87 -28.33 -2.13
N SER A 69 3.02 -27.93 -0.86
CA SER A 69 4.19 -28.29 -0.04
C SER A 69 4.33 -29.79 0.21
N TYR A 70 3.24 -30.55 0.08
CA TYR A 70 3.25 -32.00 0.23
C TYR A 70 3.60 -32.71 -1.08
N LEU A 71 3.66 -32.02 -2.22
CA LEU A 71 4.00 -32.65 -3.49
C LEU A 71 5.52 -32.80 -3.64
N LEU A 72 5.94 -33.85 -4.37
CA LEU A 72 7.34 -33.97 -4.76
C LEU A 72 7.66 -32.90 -5.79
N THR A 73 8.79 -32.24 -5.62
CA THR A 73 9.24 -31.17 -6.50
C THR A 73 10.48 -31.56 -7.29
N LEU A 74 10.62 -30.99 -8.49
CA LEU A 74 11.69 -31.35 -9.43
C LEU A 74 13.10 -31.21 -8.84
N ASP A 75 13.34 -30.21 -7.99
CA ASP A 75 14.60 -29.99 -7.27
C ASP A 75 15.00 -31.17 -6.36
N LYS A 76 14.04 -31.98 -5.91
CA LYS A 76 14.28 -33.15 -5.04
C LYS A 76 14.45 -34.45 -5.81
N VAL A 77 14.15 -34.47 -7.12
CA VAL A 77 14.24 -35.69 -7.94
C VAL A 77 15.67 -36.25 -8.00
N PRO A 78 16.74 -35.45 -8.20
CA PRO A 78 18.10 -35.98 -8.22
C PRO A 78 18.49 -36.70 -6.92
N GLU A 79 18.15 -36.11 -5.76
CA GLU A 79 18.38 -36.71 -4.44
C GLU A 79 17.59 -38.00 -4.26
N ALA A 80 16.32 -38.02 -4.68
CA ALA A 80 15.48 -39.20 -4.58
C ALA A 80 15.98 -40.36 -5.45
N LEU A 81 16.41 -40.07 -6.68
CA LEU A 81 17.05 -41.05 -7.57
C LEU A 81 18.38 -41.56 -7.03
N GLY A 82 19.07 -40.76 -6.20
CA GLY A 82 20.28 -41.17 -5.48
C GLY A 82 20.10 -42.47 -4.70
N LYS A 83 18.91 -42.70 -4.13
CA LYS A 83 18.55 -43.87 -3.30
C LYS A 83 18.43 -45.18 -4.09
N TYR A 84 18.28 -45.10 -5.42
CA TYR A 84 18.15 -46.28 -6.27
C TYR A 84 19.54 -46.81 -6.62
N ASN A 85 19.95 -47.90 -5.97
CA ASN A 85 21.21 -48.60 -6.26
C ASN A 85 21.18 -49.29 -7.63
N ASN A 86 20.00 -49.66 -8.11
CA ASN A 86 19.79 -50.34 -9.40
C ASN A 86 19.86 -49.39 -10.61
N LEU A 87 19.89 -48.07 -10.38
CA LEU A 87 20.01 -47.07 -11.43
C LEU A 87 21.49 -46.67 -11.57
N GLY A 88 22.11 -46.97 -12.70
CA GLY A 88 23.50 -46.61 -12.98
C GLY A 88 23.73 -45.08 -12.95
N ALA A 89 24.97 -44.64 -12.78
CA ALA A 89 25.32 -43.22 -12.66
C ALA A 89 24.83 -42.36 -13.85
N GLN A 90 24.85 -42.91 -15.07
CA GLN A 90 24.32 -42.24 -16.26
C GLN A 90 22.81 -41.95 -16.17
N GLY A 91 22.04 -42.83 -15.54
CA GLY A 91 20.59 -42.67 -15.33
C GLY A 91 20.21 -41.63 -14.28
N LYS A 92 21.18 -41.14 -13.50
CA LYS A 92 21.02 -40.10 -12.46
C LYS A 92 21.42 -38.70 -12.95
N THR A 93 21.87 -38.57 -14.20
CA THR A 93 22.30 -37.29 -14.78
C THR A 93 21.11 -36.38 -15.11
N GLU A 94 21.36 -35.06 -15.16
CA GLU A 94 20.35 -34.05 -15.48
C GLU A 94 19.71 -34.28 -16.87
N ASN A 95 20.50 -34.69 -17.85
CA ASN A 95 20.01 -35.05 -19.19
C ASN A 95 19.11 -36.30 -19.17
N ALA A 96 19.46 -37.32 -18.37
CA ALA A 96 18.62 -38.51 -18.23
C ALA A 96 17.28 -38.17 -17.57
N ILE A 97 17.28 -37.31 -16.55
CA ILE A 97 16.07 -36.80 -15.91
C ILE A 97 15.24 -36.00 -16.93
N TYR A 98 15.86 -35.11 -17.70
CA TYR A 98 15.18 -34.34 -18.76
C TYR A 98 14.45 -35.23 -19.78
N HIS A 99 15.14 -36.23 -20.33
CA HIS A 99 14.53 -37.16 -21.29
C HIS A 99 13.42 -38.00 -20.64
N ALA A 100 13.58 -38.40 -19.37
CA ALA A 100 12.54 -39.09 -18.63
C ALA A 100 11.30 -38.21 -18.42
N LEU A 101 11.46 -36.94 -18.05
CA LEU A 101 10.35 -36.00 -17.90
C LEU A 101 9.62 -35.76 -19.23
N ARG A 102 10.36 -35.61 -20.34
CA ARG A 102 9.78 -35.44 -21.69
C ARG A 102 8.89 -36.61 -22.08
N LEU A 103 9.33 -37.84 -21.76
CA LEU A 103 8.56 -39.07 -21.98
C LEU A 103 7.32 -39.14 -21.07
N LEU A 104 7.49 -38.89 -19.77
CA LEU A 104 6.40 -39.00 -18.78
C LEU A 104 5.29 -37.94 -18.96
N LEU A 105 5.67 -36.72 -19.36
CA LEU A 105 4.75 -35.64 -19.68
C LEU A 105 4.18 -35.72 -21.11
N ASP A 106 4.68 -36.66 -21.91
CA ASP A 106 4.28 -36.88 -23.31
C ASP A 106 4.36 -35.61 -24.17
N ILE A 107 5.47 -34.88 -24.06
CA ILE A 107 5.61 -33.56 -24.70
C ILE A 107 5.56 -33.66 -26.22
N ASP A 108 6.08 -34.75 -26.78
CA ASP A 108 6.14 -34.98 -28.23
C ASP A 108 4.76 -35.20 -28.85
N HIS A 109 3.81 -35.75 -28.10
CA HIS A 109 2.41 -35.93 -28.54
C HIS A 109 1.45 -34.99 -27.80
N ARG A 110 1.93 -33.82 -27.39
CA ARG A 110 1.14 -32.74 -26.75
C ARG A 110 0.37 -33.18 -25.49
N GLY A 111 0.89 -34.16 -24.77
CA GLY A 111 0.34 -34.62 -23.50
C GLY A 111 -0.89 -35.53 -23.61
N THR A 112 -1.16 -36.11 -24.78
CA THR A 112 -2.34 -36.98 -25.00
C THR A 112 -2.31 -38.26 -24.16
N ASN A 113 -1.13 -38.82 -23.93
CA ASN A 113 -0.93 -40.04 -23.14
C ASN A 113 0.00 -39.82 -21.95
N ARG A 114 -0.06 -38.62 -21.36
CA ARG A 114 0.77 -38.27 -20.19
C ARG A 114 0.47 -39.18 -19.00
N VAL A 115 1.52 -39.70 -18.39
CA VAL A 115 1.47 -40.57 -17.18
C VAL A 115 1.94 -39.84 -15.92
N MET A 116 2.27 -38.56 -16.08
CA MET A 116 2.66 -37.64 -15.02
C MET A 116 2.15 -36.25 -15.40
N TYR A 117 1.88 -35.42 -14.40
CA TYR A 117 1.60 -33.99 -14.59
C TYR A 117 2.64 -33.17 -13.85
N ALA A 118 3.04 -32.06 -14.44
CA ALA A 118 3.97 -31.11 -13.83
C ALA A 118 3.32 -29.74 -13.81
N TYR A 119 3.39 -29.06 -12.67
CA TYR A 119 2.80 -27.73 -12.52
C TYR A 119 3.65 -26.83 -11.62
N PRO A 120 3.98 -25.60 -12.05
CA PRO A 120 4.71 -24.64 -11.22
C PRO A 120 3.87 -24.09 -10.07
N TYR A 121 4.53 -23.80 -8.95
CA TYR A 121 4.00 -22.93 -7.91
C TYR A 121 5.10 -22.01 -7.38
N LEU A 122 4.70 -20.85 -6.87
CA LEU A 122 5.62 -19.83 -6.38
C LEU A 122 5.84 -19.99 -4.88
N ILE A 123 7.07 -19.75 -4.44
CA ILE A 123 7.45 -19.69 -3.03
C ILE A 123 8.28 -18.44 -2.75
N LYS A 124 8.21 -17.97 -1.51
CA LYS A 124 9.11 -16.92 -1.02
C LYS A 124 10.38 -17.55 -0.46
N ASN A 125 11.52 -17.25 -1.07
CA ASN A 125 12.84 -17.64 -0.59
C ASN A 125 13.60 -16.38 -0.12
N GLY A 126 13.47 -16.07 1.17
CA GLY A 126 13.98 -14.82 1.75
C GLY A 126 13.26 -13.60 1.18
N SER A 127 14.00 -12.72 0.49
CA SER A 127 13.46 -11.53 -0.19
C SER A 127 13.05 -11.78 -1.64
N LYS A 128 13.36 -12.96 -2.22
CA LYS A 128 13.10 -13.29 -3.62
C LYS A 128 11.93 -14.27 -3.74
N ILE A 129 11.24 -14.19 -4.87
CA ILE A 129 10.22 -15.17 -5.26
C ILE A 129 10.88 -16.16 -6.21
N ALA A 130 10.71 -17.44 -5.93
CA ALA A 130 11.23 -18.55 -6.72
C ALA A 130 10.09 -19.45 -7.16
N SER A 131 10.26 -20.12 -8.29
CA SER A 131 9.34 -21.14 -8.77
C SER A 131 9.82 -22.53 -8.35
N LYS A 132 8.89 -23.39 -7.96
CA LYS A 132 9.10 -24.82 -7.79
C LYS A 132 8.17 -25.58 -8.73
N ILE A 133 8.66 -26.67 -9.30
CA ILE A 133 7.88 -27.50 -10.23
C ILE A 133 7.36 -28.71 -9.45
N ALA A 134 6.07 -28.74 -9.15
CA ALA A 134 5.43 -29.89 -8.52
C ALA A 134 5.21 -30.99 -9.56
N LEU A 135 5.45 -32.23 -9.16
CA LEU A 135 5.28 -33.43 -9.98
C LEU A 135 4.16 -34.29 -9.37
N ILE A 136 3.24 -34.75 -10.22
CA ILE A 136 2.05 -35.50 -9.83
C ILE A 136 1.99 -36.81 -10.61
N ALA A 137 1.82 -37.91 -9.90
CA ALA A 137 1.66 -39.26 -10.45
C ALA A 137 0.22 -39.79 -10.25
N PRO A 138 -0.23 -40.75 -11.07
CA PRO A 138 -1.56 -41.35 -10.95
C PRO A 138 -1.75 -42.07 -9.61
N GLN A 139 -2.93 -41.91 -8.97
CA GLN A 139 -3.11 -42.22 -7.54
C GLN A 139 -3.86 -43.50 -7.16
N LYS A 140 -4.65 -44.14 -8.05
CA LYS A 140 -5.28 -45.48 -7.84
C LYS A 140 -6.22 -45.88 -8.98
N GLU A 141 -6.75 -44.90 -9.72
CA GLU A 141 -7.67 -45.11 -10.86
C GLU A 141 -6.92 -45.17 -12.20
N ASN A 142 -7.53 -45.77 -13.23
CA ASN A 142 -7.00 -45.80 -14.60
C ASN A 142 -6.67 -44.39 -15.15
N LYS A 143 -7.33 -43.36 -14.59
CA LYS A 143 -7.12 -41.95 -14.86
C LYS A 143 -7.13 -41.17 -13.55
N THR A 144 -6.23 -40.22 -13.34
CA THR A 144 -6.26 -39.30 -12.19
C THR A 144 -6.53 -37.88 -12.67
N ASP A 145 -7.48 -37.18 -12.05
CA ASP A 145 -7.79 -35.78 -12.37
C ASP A 145 -6.70 -34.83 -11.85
N THR A 146 -6.16 -34.01 -12.76
CA THR A 146 -5.11 -33.03 -12.50
C THR A 146 -5.65 -31.67 -12.05
N ILE A 147 -6.95 -31.39 -12.22
CA ILE A 147 -7.56 -30.09 -11.89
C ILE A 147 -7.34 -29.72 -10.41
N PRO A 148 -7.58 -30.61 -9.42
CA PRO A 148 -7.39 -30.25 -8.01
C PRO A 148 -5.94 -29.85 -7.69
N TYR A 149 -4.97 -30.52 -8.32
CA TYR A 149 -3.54 -30.21 -8.14
C TYR A 149 -3.16 -28.88 -8.79
N ARG A 150 -3.63 -28.62 -10.01
CA ARG A 150 -3.44 -27.34 -10.72
C ARG A 150 -4.00 -26.18 -9.90
N GLN A 151 -5.25 -26.30 -9.44
CA GLN A 151 -5.92 -25.28 -8.64
C GLN A 151 -5.21 -25.05 -7.31
N ALA A 152 -4.81 -26.11 -6.60
CA ALA A 152 -4.08 -25.98 -5.35
C ALA A 152 -2.74 -25.25 -5.52
N CYS A 153 -1.95 -25.63 -6.53
CA CYS A 153 -0.67 -25.00 -6.84
C CYS A 153 -0.82 -23.53 -7.26
N PHE A 154 -1.81 -23.23 -8.10
CA PHE A 154 -2.04 -21.86 -8.53
C PHE A 154 -2.60 -20.98 -7.40
N ARG A 155 -3.59 -21.47 -6.64
CA ARG A 155 -4.15 -20.77 -5.47
C ARG A 155 -3.07 -20.42 -4.44
N PHE A 156 -2.15 -21.35 -4.16
CA PHE A 156 -1.00 -21.09 -3.30
C PHE A 156 -0.09 -19.97 -3.84
N SER A 157 -0.04 -19.81 -5.16
CA SER A 157 0.81 -18.82 -5.83
C SER A 157 0.15 -17.44 -5.96
N GLN A 158 -1.18 -17.31 -5.85
CA GLN A 158 -1.94 -16.09 -6.18
C GLN A 158 -1.44 -14.85 -5.44
N GLU A 159 -1.19 -14.95 -4.13
CA GLU A 159 -0.66 -13.82 -3.35
C GLU A 159 0.73 -13.37 -3.83
N LEU A 160 1.59 -14.33 -4.20
CA LEU A 160 2.91 -14.05 -4.72
C LEU A 160 2.87 -13.52 -6.16
N VAL A 161 1.91 -13.98 -6.98
CA VAL A 161 1.65 -13.43 -8.31
C VAL A 161 1.23 -11.98 -8.20
N LYS A 162 0.28 -11.66 -7.31
CA LYS A 162 -0.14 -10.28 -7.06
C LYS A 162 1.02 -9.42 -6.60
N LEU A 163 1.80 -9.89 -5.63
CA LEU A 163 3.00 -9.19 -5.16
C LEU A 163 4.04 -8.96 -6.27
N LEU A 164 4.22 -9.91 -7.19
CA LEU A 164 5.10 -9.74 -8.35
C LEU A 164 4.59 -8.65 -9.28
N LEU A 165 3.30 -8.67 -9.62
CA LEU A 165 2.67 -7.70 -10.50
C LEU A 165 2.69 -6.29 -9.90
N ASP A 166 2.36 -6.14 -8.61
CA ASP A 166 2.39 -4.85 -7.91
C ASP A 166 3.81 -4.24 -7.87
N ASN A 167 4.82 -5.08 -7.58
CA ASN A 167 6.21 -4.63 -7.61
C ASN A 167 6.67 -4.26 -9.04
N ARG A 168 6.19 -5.00 -10.04
CA ARG A 168 6.49 -4.77 -11.45
C ARG A 168 5.80 -3.51 -11.98
N ALA A 169 4.59 -3.20 -11.51
CA ALA A 169 3.86 -1.98 -11.82
C ALA A 169 4.59 -0.73 -11.30
N LYS A 170 5.14 -0.81 -10.07
CA LYS A 170 5.90 0.29 -9.45
C LYS A 170 7.28 0.54 -10.05
N LYS A 171 8.03 -0.53 -10.31
CA LYS A 171 9.41 -0.42 -10.79
C LYS A 171 9.49 -0.27 -12.31
N GLY A 172 8.52 -0.77 -13.06
CA GLY A 172 8.61 -0.92 -14.52
C GLY A 172 9.67 -1.97 -14.92
N ARG A 173 9.82 -2.23 -16.22
CA ARG A 173 10.91 -3.08 -16.71
C ARG A 173 12.21 -2.28 -16.68
N ASN A 174 13.33 -2.99 -16.56
CA ASN A 174 14.64 -2.41 -16.80
C ASN A 174 14.91 -2.45 -18.30
N TRP A 175 14.53 -1.39 -18.99
CA TRP A 175 14.89 -1.15 -20.39
C TRP A 175 16.28 -0.51 -20.46
N ASP A 176 17.05 -0.86 -21.48
CA ASP A 176 18.28 -0.15 -21.82
C ASP A 176 17.90 1.23 -22.40
N GLU A 177 18.45 2.31 -21.83
CA GLU A 177 18.13 3.68 -22.25
C GLU A 177 18.68 4.03 -23.64
N GLN A 178 19.77 3.37 -24.04
CA GLN A 178 20.46 3.60 -25.32
C GLN A 178 19.90 2.69 -26.41
N ASN A 179 19.70 1.40 -26.10
CA ASN A 179 19.27 0.38 -27.05
C ASN A 179 18.12 -0.47 -26.47
N PRO A 180 16.91 0.10 -26.33
CA PRO A 180 15.79 -0.57 -25.66
C PRO A 180 15.36 -1.88 -26.34
N GLY A 181 15.67 -2.06 -27.63
CA GLY A 181 15.36 -3.24 -28.42
C GLY A 181 16.26 -4.45 -28.20
N ASN A 182 17.42 -4.28 -27.55
CA ASN A 182 18.39 -5.36 -27.34
C ASN A 182 17.81 -6.60 -26.64
N ILE A 183 16.84 -6.40 -25.74
CA ILE A 183 16.18 -7.51 -25.03
C ILE A 183 15.35 -8.42 -25.93
N LEU A 184 14.94 -7.91 -27.10
CA LEU A 184 14.14 -8.63 -28.09
C LEU A 184 15.01 -9.36 -29.12
N ILE A 185 16.31 -9.07 -29.15
CA ILE A 185 17.24 -9.66 -30.11
C ILE A 185 18.05 -10.76 -29.43
N GLN A 186 17.93 -12.00 -29.93
CA GLN A 186 18.70 -13.14 -29.44
C GLN A 186 19.31 -13.91 -30.60
N LYS A 187 20.34 -14.71 -30.34
CA LYS A 187 20.93 -15.57 -31.37
C LYS A 187 19.94 -16.69 -31.74
N ASN A 188 19.72 -16.89 -33.04
CA ASN A 188 18.97 -18.03 -33.54
C ASN A 188 19.82 -19.32 -33.51
N ARG A 189 19.26 -20.43 -34.03
CA ARG A 189 19.95 -21.73 -34.10
C ARG A 189 21.25 -21.68 -34.91
N ASP A 190 21.34 -20.76 -35.86
CA ASP A 190 22.52 -20.54 -36.71
C ASP A 190 23.51 -19.53 -36.11
N GLY A 191 23.28 -19.07 -34.87
CA GLY A 191 24.13 -18.11 -34.17
C GLY A 191 23.98 -16.65 -34.63
N LYS A 192 23.06 -16.36 -35.56
CA LYS A 192 22.79 -15.01 -36.08
C LYS A 192 21.82 -14.25 -35.17
N PRO A 193 21.96 -12.91 -35.03
CA PRO A 193 21.00 -12.11 -34.28
C PRO A 193 19.62 -12.19 -34.94
N TRP A 194 18.58 -12.47 -34.16
CA TRP A 194 17.21 -12.62 -34.64
C TRP A 194 16.24 -11.91 -33.70
N LEU A 195 15.23 -11.29 -34.28
CA LEU A 195 14.17 -10.60 -33.53
C LEU A 195 13.15 -11.61 -33.03
N TYR A 196 12.90 -11.61 -31.73
CA TYR A 196 11.82 -12.36 -31.09
C TYR A 196 10.85 -11.36 -30.44
N PRO A 197 9.84 -10.86 -31.18
CA PRO A 197 8.98 -9.77 -30.72
C PRO A 197 8.30 -10.08 -29.39
N LYS A 198 7.90 -11.34 -29.17
CA LYS A 198 7.20 -11.79 -27.96
C LYS A 198 8.06 -11.79 -26.69
N LEU A 199 9.37 -11.57 -26.76
CA LEU A 199 10.22 -11.50 -25.56
C LEU A 199 9.89 -10.30 -24.66
N GLY A 200 9.24 -9.26 -25.20
CA GLY A 200 8.75 -8.10 -24.46
C GLY A 200 7.52 -8.37 -23.61
N SER A 201 6.84 -9.51 -23.81
CA SER A 201 5.61 -9.86 -23.13
C SER A 201 5.79 -10.26 -21.66
N LEU A 202 4.70 -10.16 -20.89
CA LEU A 202 4.57 -10.70 -19.54
C LEU A 202 4.80 -12.21 -19.53
N GLU A 203 4.31 -12.93 -20.53
CA GLU A 203 4.47 -14.38 -20.68
C GLU A 203 5.94 -14.78 -20.75
N SER A 204 6.77 -13.99 -21.43
CA SER A 204 8.23 -14.17 -21.48
C SER A 204 8.88 -13.94 -20.11
N GLU A 205 8.47 -12.90 -19.38
CA GLU A 205 8.95 -12.62 -18.01
C GLU A 205 8.61 -13.78 -17.06
N VAL A 206 7.36 -14.27 -17.10
CA VAL A 206 6.90 -15.40 -16.29
C VAL A 206 7.60 -16.69 -16.71
N THR A 207 7.81 -16.91 -18.02
CA THR A 207 8.58 -18.05 -18.52
C THR A 207 10.00 -18.05 -17.97
N SER A 208 10.65 -16.88 -17.88
CA SER A 208 11.98 -16.75 -17.27
C SER A 208 11.97 -17.08 -15.77
N LEU A 209 10.92 -16.66 -15.05
CA LEU A 209 10.72 -17.01 -13.64
C LEU A 209 10.53 -18.53 -13.45
N VAL A 210 9.71 -19.18 -14.27
CA VAL A 210 9.45 -20.63 -14.21
C VAL A 210 10.68 -21.42 -14.64
N ARG A 211 11.41 -20.96 -15.67
CA ARG A 211 12.67 -21.57 -16.14
C ARG A 211 13.69 -21.73 -15.01
N LYS A 212 13.80 -20.76 -14.11
CA LYS A 212 14.69 -20.84 -12.94
C LYS A 212 14.33 -21.99 -11.99
N GLY A 213 13.07 -22.41 -11.94
CA GLY A 213 12.59 -23.53 -11.11
C GLY A 213 13.05 -24.90 -11.60
N PHE A 214 13.55 -25.01 -12.83
CA PHE A 214 14.14 -26.25 -13.36
C PHE A 214 15.63 -26.41 -12.95
N GLY A 215 16.26 -25.37 -12.40
CA GLY A 215 17.67 -25.40 -12.05
C GLY A 215 18.54 -25.68 -13.29
N ASN A 216 19.33 -26.76 -13.24
CA ASN A 216 20.20 -27.18 -14.33
C ASN A 216 19.49 -28.05 -15.38
N ILE A 217 18.28 -28.55 -15.07
CA ILE A 217 17.51 -29.36 -16.01
C ILE A 217 16.98 -28.44 -17.12
N PRO A 218 17.10 -28.81 -18.40
CA PRO A 218 16.57 -28.00 -19.48
C PRO A 218 15.06 -27.75 -19.33
N TYR A 219 14.65 -26.51 -19.65
CA TYR A 219 13.27 -26.05 -19.47
C TYR A 219 12.27 -26.80 -20.35
N LEU A 220 11.13 -27.16 -19.75
CA LEU A 220 9.96 -27.70 -20.43
C LEU A 220 8.83 -26.66 -20.40
N PRO A 221 8.18 -26.33 -21.53
CA PRO A 221 7.12 -25.33 -21.58
C PRO A 221 5.94 -25.63 -20.64
N MET A 222 5.57 -24.67 -19.79
CA MET A 222 4.46 -24.79 -18.82
C MET A 222 3.28 -23.89 -19.21
N ALA A 223 2.62 -24.22 -20.33
CA ALA A 223 1.55 -23.40 -20.91
C ALA A 223 0.36 -23.18 -19.96
N ASP A 224 -0.07 -24.23 -19.24
CA ASP A 224 -1.20 -24.16 -18.30
C ASP A 224 -1.01 -23.08 -17.23
N PHE A 225 0.21 -22.94 -16.71
CA PHE A 225 0.55 -21.95 -15.69
C PHE A 225 0.61 -20.53 -16.25
N LEU A 226 1.12 -20.37 -17.48
CA LEU A 226 1.13 -19.07 -18.15
C LEU A 226 -0.29 -18.57 -18.38
N ILE A 227 -1.20 -19.46 -18.82
CA ILE A 227 -2.62 -19.14 -19.01
C ILE A 227 -3.26 -18.73 -17.68
N ASP A 228 -3.08 -19.51 -16.60
CA ASP A 228 -3.66 -19.18 -15.29
C ASP A 228 -3.10 -17.87 -14.74
N PHE A 229 -1.79 -17.63 -14.90
CA PHE A 229 -1.13 -16.40 -14.47
C PHE A 229 -1.71 -15.18 -15.20
N VAL A 230 -1.84 -15.25 -16.53
CA VAL A 230 -2.38 -14.15 -17.34
C VAL A 230 -3.85 -13.92 -17.05
N ASN A 231 -4.66 -14.98 -16.93
CA ASN A 231 -6.07 -14.87 -16.59
C ASN A 231 -6.27 -14.19 -15.23
N PHE A 232 -5.51 -14.61 -14.21
CA PHE A 232 -5.54 -13.97 -12.91
C PHE A 232 -5.10 -12.50 -12.98
N ALA A 233 -4.04 -12.18 -13.74
CA ALA A 233 -3.58 -10.82 -13.90
C ALA A 233 -4.63 -9.92 -14.58
N LYS A 234 -5.38 -10.45 -15.55
CA LYS A 234 -6.51 -9.78 -16.19
C LYS A 234 -7.71 -9.61 -15.27
N GLU A 235 -8.09 -10.64 -14.53
CA GLU A 235 -9.18 -10.60 -13.55
C GLU A 235 -8.93 -9.56 -12.45
N GLN A 236 -7.66 -9.34 -12.08
CA GLN A 236 -7.25 -8.32 -11.13
C GLN A 236 -7.03 -6.94 -11.76
N SER A 237 -7.26 -6.76 -13.07
CA SER A 237 -6.99 -5.51 -13.81
C SER A 237 -5.53 -5.03 -13.68
N LEU A 238 -4.57 -5.96 -13.58
CA LEU A 238 -3.13 -5.69 -13.46
C LEU A 238 -2.36 -5.90 -14.77
N ALA A 239 -3.00 -6.46 -15.80
CA ALA A 239 -2.39 -6.69 -17.12
C ALA A 239 -3.30 -6.20 -18.25
N LEU A 240 -2.67 -5.61 -19.26
CA LEU A 240 -3.32 -5.17 -20.51
C LEU A 240 -3.02 -6.19 -21.63
N PRO A 241 -4.06 -6.72 -22.31
CA PRO A 241 -3.88 -7.58 -23.47
C PRO A 241 -3.53 -6.74 -24.71
N ILE A 242 -2.37 -7.00 -25.32
CA ILE A 242 -1.99 -6.45 -26.63
C ILE A 242 -2.38 -7.47 -27.72
N LEU A 243 -1.89 -8.70 -27.59
CA LEU A 243 -2.30 -9.84 -28.41
C LEU A 243 -2.77 -10.98 -27.50
N SER A 244 -3.31 -12.05 -28.08
CA SER A 244 -3.73 -13.25 -27.33
C SER A 244 -2.61 -13.86 -26.48
N ASP A 245 -1.36 -13.70 -26.91
CA ASP A 245 -0.15 -14.21 -26.26
C ASP A 245 0.91 -13.11 -26.01
N TYR A 246 0.44 -11.86 -25.91
CA TYR A 246 1.27 -10.72 -25.56
C TYR A 246 0.52 -9.82 -24.59
N HIS A 247 0.86 -9.90 -23.31
CA HIS A 247 0.32 -9.02 -22.27
C HIS A 247 1.42 -8.11 -21.72
N ILE A 248 1.02 -6.94 -21.23
CA ILE A 248 1.91 -6.02 -20.51
C ILE A 248 1.34 -5.74 -19.13
N VAL A 249 2.20 -5.50 -18.16
CA VAL A 249 1.77 -5.10 -16.81
C VAL A 249 1.31 -3.64 -16.85
N ILE A 250 0.17 -3.37 -16.23
CA ILE A 250 -0.31 -2.01 -16.02
C ILE A 250 0.59 -1.35 -14.99
N ASP A 251 1.31 -0.34 -15.44
CA ASP A 251 2.25 0.44 -14.65
C ASP A 251 1.58 1.47 -13.75
N GLU A 252 2.20 1.74 -12.59
CA GLU A 252 1.86 2.89 -11.75
C GLU A 252 2.61 4.11 -12.31
N LEU A 253 1.86 5.09 -12.81
CA LEU A 253 2.44 6.27 -13.45
C LEU A 253 3.11 7.16 -12.39
N ASP A 254 4.44 7.29 -12.44
CA ASP A 254 5.20 8.24 -11.60
C ASP A 254 5.18 9.62 -12.27
N ILE A 255 4.33 10.51 -11.76
CA ILE A 255 4.05 11.83 -12.32
C ILE A 255 4.56 12.89 -11.34
N HIS A 256 5.27 13.89 -11.86
CA HIS A 256 5.66 15.07 -11.11
C HIS A 256 4.42 15.92 -10.74
N PRO A 257 4.52 16.81 -9.72
CA PRO A 257 3.42 17.69 -9.32
C PRO A 257 2.92 18.62 -10.42
N ASP A 258 3.73 18.87 -11.45
CA ASP A 258 3.40 19.68 -12.64
C ASP A 258 2.67 18.88 -13.74
N GLY A 259 2.40 17.59 -13.50
CA GLY A 259 1.76 16.70 -14.47
C GLY A 259 2.71 16.12 -15.52
N LYS A 260 4.04 16.33 -15.44
CA LYS A 260 5.01 15.68 -16.33
C LYS A 260 5.36 14.27 -15.83
N PHE A 261 5.66 13.37 -16.75
CA PHE A 261 6.08 12.01 -16.38
C PHE A 261 7.53 12.00 -15.94
N LYS A 262 7.79 11.42 -14.76
CA LYS A 262 9.15 11.23 -14.23
C LYS A 262 9.83 10.01 -14.87
N LYS A 263 9.05 9.00 -15.21
CA LYS A 263 9.47 7.80 -15.96
C LYS A 263 8.54 7.59 -17.14
N LEU A 264 9.09 7.12 -18.26
CA LEU A 264 8.30 6.70 -19.42
C LEU A 264 7.35 5.55 -19.02
N PRO A 265 6.06 5.63 -19.37
CA PRO A 265 5.10 4.55 -19.17
C PRO A 265 5.57 3.26 -19.84
N GLU A 266 5.18 2.11 -19.29
CA GLU A 266 5.56 0.79 -19.80
C GLU A 266 5.12 0.62 -21.26
N VAL A 267 3.92 1.09 -21.63
CA VAL A 267 3.42 1.07 -23.02
C VAL A 267 4.39 1.79 -23.96
N VAL A 268 4.87 2.96 -23.57
CA VAL A 268 5.79 3.77 -24.39
C VAL A 268 7.14 3.09 -24.51
N ASN A 269 7.69 2.56 -23.39
CA ASN A 269 8.95 1.81 -23.43
C ASN A 269 8.85 0.57 -24.32
N GLN A 270 7.72 -0.12 -24.32
CA GLN A 270 7.45 -1.27 -25.18
C GLN A 270 7.40 -0.86 -26.66
N ILE A 271 6.77 0.27 -27.00
CA ILE A 271 6.79 0.82 -28.37
C ILE A 271 8.23 1.10 -28.82
N LEU A 272 9.01 1.80 -27.98
CA LEU A 272 10.39 2.15 -28.29
C LEU A 272 11.27 0.91 -28.45
N SER A 273 11.11 -0.10 -27.58
CA SER A 273 11.84 -1.37 -27.67
C SER A 273 11.50 -2.14 -28.94
N GLN A 274 10.21 -2.28 -29.26
CA GLN A 274 9.77 -2.99 -30.47
C GLN A 274 10.22 -2.25 -31.74
N LEU A 275 10.18 -0.92 -31.75
CA LEU A 275 10.65 -0.11 -32.87
C LEU A 275 12.16 -0.28 -33.07
N ASP A 276 12.96 -0.11 -32.02
CA ASP A 276 14.43 -0.22 -32.07
C ASP A 276 14.88 -1.64 -32.49
N ALA A 277 14.21 -2.67 -31.98
CA ALA A 277 14.52 -4.04 -32.33
C ALA A 277 14.16 -4.35 -33.79
N LEU A 278 13.02 -3.84 -34.29
CA LEU A 278 12.62 -3.98 -35.69
C LEU A 278 13.51 -3.16 -36.64
N GLU A 279 13.95 -1.97 -36.24
CA GLU A 279 14.93 -1.16 -36.97
C GLU A 279 16.26 -1.92 -37.12
N THR A 280 16.75 -2.52 -36.05
CA THR A 280 17.98 -3.32 -36.07
C THR A 280 17.84 -4.58 -36.93
N PHE A 281 16.71 -5.29 -36.81
CA PHE A 281 16.41 -6.45 -37.65
C PHE A 281 16.29 -6.07 -39.14
N THR A 282 15.71 -4.92 -39.44
CA THR A 282 15.59 -4.38 -40.80
C THR A 282 16.96 -4.07 -41.40
N LYS A 283 17.86 -3.44 -40.63
CA LYS A 283 19.25 -3.20 -41.06
C LYS A 283 19.99 -4.50 -41.37
N GLU A 284 19.78 -5.53 -40.56
CA GLU A 284 20.53 -6.78 -40.66
C GLU A 284 20.00 -7.72 -41.76
N TYR A 285 18.69 -7.76 -42.00
CA TYR A 285 18.08 -8.70 -42.96
C TYR A 285 17.48 -8.00 -44.19
N LEU A 286 16.58 -7.03 -44.00
CA LEU A 286 15.83 -6.43 -45.11
C LEU A 286 16.75 -5.60 -46.03
N ILE A 287 17.70 -4.84 -45.48
CA ILE A 287 18.68 -4.09 -46.29
C ILE A 287 19.58 -5.04 -47.08
N LYS A 288 20.04 -6.15 -46.48
CA LYS A 288 20.84 -7.16 -47.18
C LYS A 288 20.04 -7.79 -48.33
N MET A 289 18.81 -8.21 -48.05
CA MET A 289 17.91 -8.77 -49.07
C MET A 289 17.59 -7.76 -50.19
N ALA A 290 17.35 -6.49 -49.87
CA ALA A 290 17.15 -5.43 -50.86
C ALA A 290 18.39 -5.19 -51.72
N THR A 291 19.58 -5.27 -51.13
CA THR A 291 20.86 -5.08 -51.84
C THR A 291 21.08 -6.23 -52.81
N ASP A 292 20.89 -7.46 -52.36
CA ASP A 292 21.01 -8.66 -53.19
C ASP A 292 19.98 -8.69 -54.34
N ALA A 293 18.75 -8.21 -54.08
CA ALA A 293 17.67 -8.12 -55.06
C ALA A 293 17.64 -6.82 -55.89
N LYS A 294 18.56 -5.88 -55.63
CA LYS A 294 18.66 -4.56 -56.30
C LYS A 294 17.40 -3.68 -56.19
N TYR A 295 16.79 -3.61 -55.01
CA TYR A 295 15.64 -2.74 -54.75
C TYR A 295 16.08 -1.30 -54.40
N GLU A 296 16.60 -0.57 -55.39
CA GLU A 296 17.20 0.76 -55.21
C GLU A 296 16.24 1.79 -54.59
N SER A 297 14.96 1.76 -54.98
CA SER A 297 13.94 2.69 -54.45
C SER A 297 13.65 2.48 -52.96
N PHE A 298 13.68 1.23 -52.49
CA PHE A 298 13.55 0.89 -51.07
C PHE A 298 14.81 1.30 -50.31
N LEU A 299 16.00 0.99 -50.84
CA LEU A 299 17.28 1.33 -50.23
C LEU A 299 17.45 2.85 -50.03
N GLN A 300 17.02 3.66 -51.00
CA GLN A 300 17.07 5.12 -50.87
C GLN A 300 16.18 5.62 -49.71
N ARG A 301 14.92 5.19 -49.67
CA ARG A 301 13.94 5.62 -48.66
C ARG A 301 14.32 5.17 -47.24
N ILE A 302 14.83 3.94 -47.08
CA ILE A 302 15.21 3.40 -45.77
C ILE A 302 16.49 4.05 -45.24
N ASN A 303 17.45 4.38 -46.11
CA ASN A 303 18.67 5.08 -45.71
C ASN A 303 18.38 6.53 -45.29
N GLU A 304 17.49 7.23 -46.02
CA GLU A 304 17.04 8.58 -45.65
C GLU A 304 16.38 8.59 -44.26
N TYR A 305 15.54 7.59 -43.94
CA TYR A 305 14.93 7.43 -42.62
C TYR A 305 15.97 7.31 -41.50
N PHE A 306 17.02 6.49 -41.70
CA PHE A 306 18.06 6.28 -40.69
C PHE A 306 19.00 7.48 -40.50
N GLN A 307 19.14 8.36 -41.49
CA GLN A 307 19.97 9.56 -41.41
C GLN A 307 19.31 10.71 -40.64
N THR A 308 17.97 10.77 -40.62
CA THR A 308 17.24 11.96 -40.14
C THR A 308 16.76 11.87 -38.70
N ASN A 309 16.53 10.67 -38.14
CA ASN A 309 15.69 10.56 -36.94
C ASN A 309 16.33 9.75 -35.81
N HIS A 310 16.73 10.42 -34.74
CA HIS A 310 16.97 9.83 -33.42
C HIS A 310 16.15 10.61 -32.39
N PHE A 311 15.60 9.92 -31.39
CA PHE A 311 14.90 10.60 -30.29
C PHE A 311 15.92 11.38 -29.44
N THR A 312 15.79 12.70 -29.37
CA THR A 312 16.73 13.59 -28.68
C THR A 312 16.29 13.94 -27.26
N SER A 313 14.97 13.95 -26.98
CA SER A 313 14.42 14.25 -25.66
C SER A 313 13.40 13.22 -25.15
N ILE A 314 13.06 13.28 -23.86
CA ILE A 314 12.01 12.45 -23.24
C ILE A 314 10.63 12.80 -23.78
N GLU A 315 10.39 14.09 -24.10
CA GLU A 315 9.13 14.56 -24.67
C GLU A 315 8.94 14.01 -26.10
N ASP A 316 10.02 13.85 -26.87
CA ASP A 316 9.98 13.19 -28.18
C ASP A 316 9.75 11.68 -28.04
N LYS A 317 10.39 11.03 -27.05
CA LYS A 317 10.17 9.62 -26.73
C LYS A 317 8.73 9.32 -26.32
N MET A 318 8.02 10.30 -25.76
CA MET A 318 6.60 10.19 -25.44
C MET A 318 5.70 10.18 -26.66
N ASN A 319 6.13 10.73 -27.80
CA ASN A 319 5.34 10.81 -29.02
C ASN A 319 5.96 10.00 -30.18
N PRO A 320 6.13 8.67 -30.04
CA PRO A 320 6.78 7.85 -31.06
C PRO A 320 5.89 7.56 -32.28
N GLU A 321 4.59 7.86 -32.22
CA GLU A 321 3.57 7.42 -33.19
C GLU A 321 3.88 7.83 -34.63
N GLU A 322 4.31 9.07 -34.85
CA GLU A 322 4.60 9.57 -36.20
C GLU A 322 5.79 8.82 -36.80
N ARG A 323 6.83 8.58 -35.98
CA ARG A 323 8.01 7.81 -36.38
C ARG A 323 7.64 6.36 -36.66
N VAL A 324 6.88 5.73 -35.76
CA VAL A 324 6.39 4.36 -35.94
C VAL A 324 5.61 4.27 -37.26
N LYS A 325 4.67 5.19 -37.51
CA LYS A 325 3.88 5.20 -38.75
C LYS A 325 4.77 5.34 -39.99
N LYS A 326 5.72 6.27 -40.00
CA LYS A 326 6.69 6.44 -41.09
C LYS A 326 7.48 5.15 -41.35
N PHE A 327 8.02 4.55 -40.29
CA PHE A 327 8.81 3.31 -40.41
C PHE A 327 7.98 2.10 -40.86
N LEU A 328 6.79 1.91 -40.29
CA LEU A 328 5.88 0.83 -40.67
C LEU A 328 5.50 0.90 -42.15
N THR A 329 5.20 2.10 -42.67
CA THR A 329 4.89 2.24 -44.11
C THR A 329 6.06 1.86 -45.03
N LEU A 330 7.30 2.06 -44.60
CA LEU A 330 8.49 1.66 -45.35
C LEU A 330 8.64 0.13 -45.34
N VAL A 331 8.57 -0.49 -44.16
CA VAL A 331 8.75 -1.93 -43.99
C VAL A 331 7.63 -2.73 -44.68
N GLU A 332 6.39 -2.24 -44.62
CA GLU A 332 5.23 -2.87 -45.30
C GLU A 332 5.32 -2.77 -46.83
N SER A 333 6.01 -1.75 -47.36
CA SER A 333 6.23 -1.61 -48.80
C SER A 333 7.30 -2.56 -49.36
N PHE A 334 7.96 -3.34 -48.50
CA PHE A 334 9.03 -4.26 -48.92
C PHE A 334 8.49 -5.43 -49.74
N PRO A 335 8.97 -5.64 -50.98
CA PRO A 335 8.52 -6.76 -51.80
C PRO A 335 9.22 -8.05 -51.38
N PHE A 336 8.57 -8.82 -50.50
CA PHE A 336 9.01 -10.17 -50.16
C PHE A 336 8.88 -11.08 -51.37
N THR A 337 10.00 -11.44 -52.00
CA THR A 337 10.03 -12.43 -53.07
C THR A 337 10.02 -13.84 -52.49
N SER A 338 9.35 -14.76 -53.19
CA SER A 338 9.36 -16.19 -52.91
C SER A 338 10.72 -16.78 -53.27
N GLY A 339 11.73 -16.53 -52.44
CA GLY A 339 13.08 -17.06 -52.61
C GLY A 339 13.14 -18.56 -52.25
N LYS A 340 14.02 -19.32 -52.91
CA LYS A 340 14.34 -20.69 -52.49
C LYS A 340 15.04 -20.63 -51.12
N GLY A 341 14.41 -21.20 -50.08
CA GLY A 341 15.05 -21.39 -48.78
C GLY A 341 14.24 -21.02 -47.52
N GLY A 342 12.96 -20.64 -47.61
CA GLY A 342 12.08 -20.39 -46.45
C GLY A 342 12.47 -19.21 -45.53
N LEU A 343 13.69 -18.66 -45.67
CA LEU A 343 14.18 -17.53 -44.88
C LEU A 343 13.37 -16.26 -45.14
N SER A 344 12.99 -15.99 -46.39
CA SER A 344 12.15 -14.84 -46.76
C SER A 344 10.80 -14.89 -46.03
N ASP A 345 10.19 -16.06 -45.95
CA ASP A 345 8.92 -16.28 -45.24
C ASP A 345 9.08 -16.11 -43.72
N GLN A 346 10.16 -16.62 -43.14
CA GLN A 346 10.47 -16.44 -41.71
C GLN A 346 10.74 -14.98 -41.33
N VAL A 347 11.47 -14.26 -42.19
CA VAL A 347 11.72 -12.82 -42.03
C VAL A 347 10.40 -12.05 -42.12
N ARG A 348 9.56 -12.37 -43.11
CA ARG A 348 8.22 -11.79 -43.27
C ARG A 348 7.35 -12.03 -42.05
N GLU A 349 7.26 -13.27 -41.57
CA GLU A 349 6.45 -13.61 -40.38
C GLU A 349 6.91 -12.85 -39.13
N THR A 350 8.22 -12.72 -38.95
CA THR A 350 8.82 -11.98 -37.83
C THR A 350 8.49 -10.48 -37.92
N VAL A 351 8.62 -9.90 -39.11
CA VAL A 351 8.27 -8.51 -39.39
C VAL A 351 6.78 -8.29 -39.17
N ASP A 352 5.90 -9.08 -39.77
CA ASP A 352 4.44 -8.98 -39.65
C ASP A 352 3.99 -9.09 -38.18
N THR A 353 4.62 -9.97 -37.39
CA THR A 353 4.35 -10.09 -35.95
C THR A 353 4.74 -8.82 -35.20
N SER A 354 5.92 -8.26 -35.47
CA SER A 354 6.39 -7.01 -34.86
C SER A 354 5.52 -5.82 -35.23
N ILE A 355 5.07 -5.74 -36.49
CA ILE A 355 4.15 -4.70 -36.98
C ILE A 355 2.81 -4.78 -36.24
N LYS A 356 2.23 -5.98 -36.12
CA LYS A 356 0.97 -6.20 -35.38
C LYS A 356 1.07 -5.72 -33.93
N ILE A 357 2.17 -6.06 -33.24
CA ILE A 357 2.42 -5.62 -31.85
C ILE A 357 2.54 -4.09 -31.79
N LEU A 358 3.35 -3.48 -32.66
CA LEU A 358 3.56 -2.02 -32.69
C LEU A 358 2.26 -1.24 -32.94
N ARG A 359 1.46 -1.64 -33.92
CA ARG A 359 0.16 -1.00 -34.22
C ARG A 359 -0.75 -1.02 -33.00
N ARG A 360 -0.87 -2.18 -32.35
CA ARG A 360 -1.73 -2.33 -31.18
C ARG A 360 -1.21 -1.56 -29.97
N LEU A 361 0.10 -1.54 -29.74
CA LEU A 361 0.69 -0.71 -28.67
C LEU A 361 0.44 0.79 -28.90
N CYS A 362 0.48 1.27 -30.14
CA CYS A 362 0.15 2.66 -30.48
C CYS A 362 -1.33 2.99 -30.21
N GLU A 363 -2.25 2.08 -30.51
CA GLU A 363 -3.68 2.23 -30.16
C GLU A 363 -3.86 2.35 -28.63
N GLU A 364 -3.23 1.47 -27.87
CA GLU A 364 -3.35 1.44 -26.41
C GLU A 364 -2.66 2.62 -25.72
N LYS A 365 -1.69 3.29 -26.37
CA LYS A 365 -1.07 4.51 -25.82
C LYS A 365 -2.11 5.59 -25.52
N GLY A 366 -3.18 5.71 -26.31
CA GLY A 366 -4.26 6.67 -26.06
C GLY A 366 -4.89 6.50 -24.67
N SER A 367 -5.03 5.25 -24.20
CA SER A 367 -5.55 4.94 -22.86
C SER A 367 -4.64 5.42 -21.73
N VAL A 368 -3.33 5.57 -21.98
CA VAL A 368 -2.34 6.02 -20.99
C VAL A 368 -2.62 7.46 -20.55
N LEU A 369 -3.11 8.31 -21.45
CA LEU A 369 -3.51 9.68 -21.13
C LEU A 369 -4.73 9.70 -20.20
N HIS A 370 -5.71 8.81 -20.42
CA HIS A 370 -6.85 8.68 -19.50
C HIS A 370 -6.40 8.21 -18.12
N ARG A 371 -5.54 7.18 -18.06
CA ARG A 371 -4.96 6.69 -16.79
C ARG A 371 -4.13 7.75 -16.07
N LYS A 372 -3.43 8.62 -16.82
CA LYS A 372 -2.68 9.75 -16.26
C LYS A 372 -3.62 10.68 -15.49
N ASP A 373 -4.71 11.10 -16.12
CA ASP A 373 -5.68 12.00 -15.51
C ASP A 373 -6.32 11.38 -14.26
N ASP A 374 -6.68 10.09 -14.32
CA ASP A 374 -7.24 9.35 -13.18
C ASP A 374 -6.23 9.22 -12.03
N ASN A 375 -4.96 8.94 -12.31
CA ASN A 375 -3.91 8.84 -11.28
C ASN A 375 -3.64 10.19 -10.62
N ILE A 376 -3.60 11.27 -11.42
CA ILE A 376 -3.48 12.64 -10.91
C ILE A 376 -4.65 12.93 -9.97
N TYR A 377 -5.89 12.61 -10.38
CA TYR A 377 -7.06 12.75 -9.54
C TYR A 377 -6.96 11.96 -8.24
N SER A 378 -6.57 10.68 -8.28
CA SER A 378 -6.40 9.86 -7.08
C SER A 378 -5.36 10.43 -6.11
N SER A 379 -4.24 10.95 -6.62
CA SER A 379 -3.20 11.61 -5.82
C SER A 379 -3.71 12.90 -5.17
N VAL A 380 -4.39 13.75 -5.94
CA VAL A 380 -5.01 14.99 -5.44
C VAL A 380 -6.06 14.66 -4.39
N LYS A 381 -6.94 13.69 -4.66
CA LYS A 381 -7.94 13.19 -3.70
C LYS A 381 -7.25 12.76 -2.41
N GLN A 382 -6.26 11.88 -2.48
CA GLN A 382 -5.57 11.40 -1.27
C GLN A 382 -4.91 12.53 -0.49
N THR A 383 -4.29 13.50 -1.17
CA THR A 383 -3.64 14.66 -0.56
C THR A 383 -4.63 15.59 0.12
N VAL A 384 -5.76 15.91 -0.54
CA VAL A 384 -6.81 16.75 0.04
C VAL A 384 -7.47 16.05 1.22
N MET A 385 -7.81 14.77 1.08
CA MET A 385 -8.46 13.97 2.12
C MET A 385 -7.57 13.77 3.35
N SER A 386 -6.23 13.73 3.22
CA SER A 386 -5.30 13.65 4.35
C SER A 386 -4.99 15.02 4.97
N LYS A 387 -4.92 16.09 4.17
CA LYS A 387 -4.64 17.46 4.61
C LYS A 387 -5.74 18.00 5.53
N ILE A 388 -7.00 17.69 5.29
CA ILE A 388 -8.15 18.15 6.10
C ILE A 388 -8.05 17.69 7.58
N PRO A 389 -7.95 16.38 7.90
CA PRO A 389 -7.87 15.92 9.28
C PRO A 389 -6.55 16.30 9.96
N GLU A 390 -5.42 16.31 9.24
CA GLU A 390 -4.14 16.76 9.81
C GLU A 390 -4.16 18.24 10.19
N TYR A 391 -4.67 19.09 9.29
CA TYR A 391 -4.80 20.53 9.55
C TYR A 391 -5.76 20.79 10.72
N THR A 392 -6.92 20.11 10.72
CA THR A 392 -7.92 20.25 11.78
C THR A 392 -7.36 19.83 13.15
N LYS A 393 -6.60 18.73 13.20
CA LYS A 393 -5.99 18.21 14.43
C LYS A 393 -4.89 19.11 14.97
N ASN A 394 -4.06 19.68 14.10
CA ASN A 394 -2.90 20.48 14.52
C ASN A 394 -3.29 21.93 14.86
N ASN A 395 -4.15 22.53 14.03
CA ASN A 395 -4.48 23.95 14.13
C ASN A 395 -5.80 24.20 14.86
N HIS A 396 -6.72 23.23 14.92
CA HIS A 396 -8.09 23.42 15.44
C HIS A 396 -8.81 24.63 14.81
N THR A 397 -8.68 24.79 13.50
CA THR A 397 -9.37 25.82 12.69
C THR A 397 -9.95 25.18 11.42
N LEU A 398 -10.79 25.91 10.67
CA LEU A 398 -11.33 25.41 9.40
C LEU A 398 -10.28 25.55 8.30
N LEU A 399 -10.13 24.53 7.47
CA LEU A 399 -9.25 24.58 6.31
C LEU A 399 -9.98 25.28 5.16
N ARG A 400 -9.40 26.36 4.64
CA ARG A 400 -9.86 27.05 3.43
C ARG A 400 -9.36 26.30 2.19
N ILE A 401 -10.27 25.81 1.36
CA ILE A 401 -9.96 25.06 0.13
C ILE A 401 -10.66 25.72 -1.06
N ASN A 402 -9.89 25.90 -2.14
CA ASN A 402 -10.45 26.14 -3.46
C ASN A 402 -10.20 24.90 -4.34
N PHE A 403 -11.25 24.13 -4.61
CA PHE A 403 -11.16 22.91 -5.42
C PHE A 403 -10.76 23.21 -6.87
N GLU A 404 -11.08 24.39 -7.40
CA GLU A 404 -10.70 24.77 -8.77
C GLU A 404 -9.18 24.99 -8.88
N ASP A 405 -8.59 25.66 -7.89
CA ASP A 405 -7.14 25.91 -7.87
C ASP A 405 -6.36 24.63 -7.58
N GLU A 406 -6.84 23.76 -6.67
CA GLU A 406 -6.18 22.48 -6.35
C GLU A 406 -6.18 21.52 -7.56
N VAL A 407 -7.26 21.48 -8.36
CA VAL A 407 -7.31 20.67 -9.59
C VAL A 407 -6.51 21.32 -10.74
N ALA A 408 -6.52 22.66 -10.86
CA ALA A 408 -5.74 23.37 -11.87
C ALA A 408 -4.23 23.23 -11.65
N GLN A 409 -3.78 23.24 -10.39
CA GLN A 409 -2.37 23.01 -10.04
C GLN A 409 -1.91 21.58 -10.35
N ALA A 410 -2.84 20.62 -10.46
CA ALA A 410 -2.52 19.21 -10.68
C ALA A 410 -2.18 18.85 -12.13
N GLY A 411 -2.21 19.81 -13.07
CA GLY A 411 -1.74 19.60 -14.45
C GLY A 411 -2.71 18.83 -15.36
N ILE A 412 -4.02 18.83 -15.06
CA ILE A 412 -5.06 18.23 -15.90
C ILE A 412 -5.30 19.12 -17.12
N THR A 413 -4.95 18.64 -18.31
CA THR A 413 -4.99 19.44 -19.56
C THR A 413 -6.38 19.51 -20.22
N SER A 414 -7.32 18.63 -19.85
CA SER A 414 -8.68 18.60 -20.40
C SER A 414 -9.66 19.36 -19.52
N GLU A 415 -10.31 20.39 -20.09
CA GLU A 415 -11.26 21.26 -19.37
C GLU A 415 -12.56 20.54 -18.96
N GLU A 416 -13.04 19.59 -19.78
CA GLU A 416 -14.23 18.79 -19.49
C GLU A 416 -14.00 17.84 -18.31
N LYS A 417 -12.87 17.13 -18.33
CA LYS A 417 -12.48 16.25 -17.23
C LYS A 417 -12.16 17.01 -15.95
N ALA A 418 -11.55 18.19 -16.05
CA ALA A 418 -11.31 19.04 -14.88
C ALA A 418 -12.62 19.38 -14.17
N LYS A 419 -13.68 19.73 -14.90
CA LYS A 419 -15.02 19.99 -14.32
C LYS A 419 -15.62 18.73 -13.67
N GLU A 420 -15.47 17.57 -14.30
CA GLU A 420 -15.91 16.29 -13.73
C GLU A 420 -15.15 15.95 -12.43
N TYR A 421 -13.83 16.09 -12.42
CA TYR A 421 -13.00 15.82 -11.25
C TYR A 421 -13.24 16.81 -10.12
N ILE A 422 -13.47 18.09 -10.41
CA ILE A 422 -13.87 19.07 -9.38
C ILE A 422 -15.18 18.63 -8.73
N LYS A 423 -16.16 18.17 -9.52
CA LYS A 423 -17.42 17.67 -8.98
C LYS A 423 -17.23 16.42 -8.12
N ARG A 424 -16.48 15.42 -8.61
CA ARG A 424 -16.18 14.19 -7.86
C ARG A 424 -15.42 14.48 -6.57
N LEU A 425 -14.43 15.39 -6.59
CA LEU A 425 -13.66 15.77 -5.41
C LEU A 425 -14.53 16.46 -4.36
N LYS A 426 -15.44 17.34 -4.80
CA LYS A 426 -16.45 17.94 -3.92
C LYS A 426 -17.33 16.87 -3.28
N ASP A 427 -17.88 15.96 -4.07
CA ASP A 427 -18.76 14.89 -3.58
C ASP A 427 -18.03 13.98 -2.57
N ASP A 428 -16.77 13.59 -2.88
CA ASP A 428 -15.91 12.79 -2.00
C ASP A 428 -15.65 13.52 -0.66
N VAL A 429 -15.23 14.78 -0.71
CA VAL A 429 -14.95 15.57 0.50
C VAL A 429 -16.21 15.83 1.33
N PHE A 430 -17.34 16.13 0.68
CA PHE A 430 -18.61 16.40 1.36
C PHE A 430 -19.25 15.14 1.95
N SER A 431 -18.90 13.96 1.44
CA SER A 431 -19.35 12.68 2.01
C SER A 431 -18.69 12.36 3.35
N GLU A 432 -17.41 12.72 3.51
CA GLU A 432 -16.60 12.36 4.70
C GLU A 432 -16.42 13.52 5.69
N PHE A 433 -16.42 14.76 5.20
CA PHE A 433 -16.14 15.95 6.01
C PHE A 433 -17.29 16.95 6.00
N SER A 434 -17.27 17.86 6.97
CA SER A 434 -18.28 18.91 7.08
C SER A 434 -17.75 20.23 6.56
N TYR A 435 -18.63 21.02 5.93
CA TYR A 435 -18.20 22.20 5.18
C TYR A 435 -19.17 23.37 5.26
N TYR A 436 -18.65 24.55 4.93
CA TYR A 436 -19.41 25.78 4.67
C TYR A 436 -18.96 26.40 3.34
N GLU A 437 -19.92 26.88 2.55
CA GLU A 437 -19.69 27.48 1.23
C GLU A 437 -19.79 29.00 1.31
N GLU A 438 -18.75 29.72 0.86
CA GLU A 438 -18.75 31.17 0.71
C GLU A 438 -18.54 31.53 -0.77
N LYS A 439 -19.48 32.31 -1.32
CA LYS A 439 -19.39 32.83 -2.69
C LYS A 439 -18.70 34.19 -2.67
N GLN A 440 -17.58 34.32 -3.34
CA GLN A 440 -16.89 35.61 -3.49
C GLN A 440 -17.53 36.46 -4.59
N GLU A 441 -17.34 37.78 -4.52
CA GLU A 441 -17.85 38.77 -5.47
C GLU A 441 -17.37 38.52 -6.92
N ASN A 442 -16.25 37.82 -7.09
CA ASN A 442 -15.68 37.44 -8.39
C ASN A 442 -16.34 36.19 -9.03
N GLY A 443 -17.39 35.64 -8.43
CA GLY A 443 -18.07 34.42 -8.90
C GLY A 443 -17.36 33.09 -8.55
N ARG A 444 -16.17 33.16 -7.92
CA ARG A 444 -15.47 31.98 -7.38
C ARG A 444 -16.03 31.55 -6.04
N THR A 445 -16.06 30.25 -5.79
CA THR A 445 -16.62 29.66 -4.56
C THR A 445 -15.51 29.08 -3.70
N ILE A 446 -15.45 29.47 -2.43
CA ILE A 446 -14.47 28.98 -1.46
C ILE A 446 -15.18 28.11 -0.43
N TYR A 447 -14.53 27.00 -0.08
CA TYR A 447 -15.07 26.06 0.89
C TYR A 447 -14.22 26.08 2.16
N TYR A 448 -14.89 26.18 3.31
CA TYR A 448 -14.29 25.99 4.62
C TYR A 448 -14.65 24.60 5.11
N VAL A 449 -13.66 23.71 5.20
CA VAL A 449 -13.85 22.29 5.49
C VAL A 449 -13.25 21.93 6.85
N VAL A 450 -13.91 21.05 7.59
CA VAL A 450 -13.48 20.61 8.92
C VAL A 450 -13.77 19.12 9.14
N ASP A 451 -12.85 18.44 9.82
CA ASP A 451 -13.10 17.11 10.37
C ASP A 451 -14.06 17.22 11.56
N HIS A 452 -15.29 16.74 11.39
CA HIS A 452 -16.32 16.80 12.42
C HIS A 452 -15.99 15.97 13.68
N GLY A 453 -14.96 15.12 13.64
CA GLY A 453 -14.41 14.43 14.81
C GLY A 453 -13.68 15.34 15.81
N TYR A 454 -13.29 16.56 15.41
CA TYR A 454 -12.59 17.54 16.26
C TYR A 454 -13.35 18.87 16.44
N LEU A 455 -14.63 18.93 16.03
CA LEU A 455 -15.38 20.19 15.93
C LEU A 455 -15.47 20.97 17.26
N ALA A 456 -15.61 20.30 18.40
CA ALA A 456 -15.65 20.95 19.71
C ALA A 456 -14.33 21.66 20.06
N ALA A 457 -13.18 21.09 19.67
CA ALA A 457 -11.88 21.71 19.87
C ALA A 457 -11.69 22.93 18.96
N VAL A 458 -12.22 22.85 17.72
CA VAL A 458 -12.22 23.96 16.77
C VAL A 458 -13.02 25.14 17.29
N ILE A 459 -14.26 24.90 17.75
CA ILE A 459 -15.11 25.96 18.32
C ILE A 459 -14.47 26.57 19.57
N HIS A 460 -13.91 25.73 20.45
CA HIS A 460 -13.24 26.21 21.66
C HIS A 460 -12.07 27.14 21.33
N LYS A 461 -11.17 26.74 20.40
CA LYS A 461 -10.04 27.59 20.02
C LYS A 461 -10.49 28.88 19.32
N LEU A 462 -11.39 28.77 18.35
CA LEU A 462 -11.91 29.94 17.63
C LEU A 462 -12.67 30.91 18.56
N SER A 463 -13.34 30.42 19.60
CA SER A 463 -14.01 31.28 20.59
C SER A 463 -13.04 32.07 21.47
N PHE A 464 -11.83 31.54 21.70
CA PHE A 464 -10.81 32.19 22.50
C PHE A 464 -9.96 33.16 21.67
N GLU A 465 -9.54 32.73 20.47
CA GLU A 465 -8.64 33.48 19.59
C GLU A 465 -9.36 34.41 18.60
N GLY A 466 -10.66 34.21 18.36
CA GLY A 466 -11.47 35.07 17.48
C GLY A 466 -11.61 36.51 17.97
N LYS A 467 -11.36 36.76 19.27
CA LYS A 467 -11.49 38.08 19.92
C LYS A 467 -10.53 39.16 19.38
N GLY A 468 -9.49 38.77 18.66
CA GLY A 468 -8.48 39.69 18.13
C GLY A 468 -8.32 39.67 16.61
N ASN A 469 -9.06 38.82 15.89
CA ASN A 469 -8.92 38.67 14.44
C ASN A 469 -10.29 38.47 13.74
N PRO A 470 -10.73 39.43 12.90
CA PRO A 470 -12.04 39.36 12.23
C PRO A 470 -12.18 38.16 11.28
N GLU A 471 -11.08 37.58 10.79
CA GLU A 471 -11.14 36.38 9.96
C GLU A 471 -11.47 35.11 10.77
N LEU A 472 -10.94 35.00 11.99
CA LEU A 472 -11.22 33.88 12.89
C LEU A 472 -12.62 33.98 13.49
N GLU A 473 -13.12 35.20 13.68
CA GLU A 473 -14.51 35.45 14.08
C GLU A 473 -15.51 34.94 13.02
N LYS A 474 -15.27 35.25 11.74
CA LYS A 474 -16.08 34.66 10.64
C LYS A 474 -16.00 33.14 10.61
N GLN A 475 -14.81 32.57 10.82
CA GLN A 475 -14.64 31.12 10.91
C GLN A 475 -15.39 30.51 12.11
N LEU A 476 -15.50 31.22 13.23
CA LEU A 476 -16.28 30.79 14.39
C LEU A 476 -17.77 30.71 14.05
N GLU A 477 -18.30 31.70 13.32
CA GLU A 477 -19.69 31.67 12.83
C GLU A 477 -19.93 30.46 11.92
N TYR A 478 -19.02 30.21 10.97
CA TYR A 478 -19.09 29.04 10.09
C TYR A 478 -19.05 27.72 10.89
N ALA A 479 -18.17 27.62 11.90
CA ALA A 479 -18.09 26.46 12.77
C ALA A 479 -19.39 26.22 13.57
N LYS A 480 -20.01 27.29 14.07
CA LYS A 480 -21.30 27.22 14.79
C LYS A 480 -22.42 26.73 13.88
N ILE A 481 -22.49 27.22 12.64
CA ILE A 481 -23.47 26.77 11.63
C ILE A 481 -23.28 25.29 11.31
N ILE A 482 -22.04 24.85 11.10
CA ILE A 482 -21.71 23.43 10.85
C ILE A 482 -22.13 22.57 12.05
N ASN A 483 -21.80 22.99 13.28
CA ASN A 483 -22.17 22.26 14.50
C ASN A 483 -23.69 22.17 14.69
N HIS A 484 -24.44 23.23 14.36
CA HIS A 484 -25.90 23.21 14.39
C HIS A 484 -26.47 22.18 13.40
N ARG A 485 -25.94 22.12 12.16
CA ARG A 485 -26.34 21.13 11.15
C ARG A 485 -26.04 19.69 11.58
N LEU A 486 -24.92 19.46 12.26
CA LEU A 486 -24.48 18.13 12.69
C LEU A 486 -25.06 17.68 14.02
N SER A 487 -25.61 18.59 14.83
CA SER A 487 -26.20 18.26 16.13
C SER A 487 -27.67 17.89 16.02
N ASN A 488 -28.36 18.27 14.94
CA ASN A 488 -29.79 18.00 14.77
C ASN A 488 -30.15 17.65 13.31
N PRO A 489 -30.24 16.36 12.92
CA PRO A 489 -30.03 15.16 13.75
C PRO A 489 -28.54 14.92 14.07
N LYS A 490 -28.26 14.34 15.26
CA LYS A 490 -26.89 14.16 15.76
C LYS A 490 -26.09 13.18 14.88
N HIS A 491 -25.09 13.70 14.16
CA HIS A 491 -24.21 12.92 13.31
C HIS A 491 -23.36 11.95 14.14
N PRO A 492 -23.26 10.65 13.79
CA PRO A 492 -22.57 9.63 14.59
C PRO A 492 -21.06 9.89 14.74
N GLY A 493 -20.44 10.57 13.77
CA GLY A 493 -19.02 10.92 13.81
C GLY A 493 -18.68 12.17 14.63
N LEU A 494 -19.67 12.96 15.06
CA LEU A 494 -19.45 14.26 15.71
C LEU A 494 -18.65 14.11 17.01
N ASN A 495 -17.48 14.76 17.07
CA ASN A 495 -16.54 14.71 18.20
C ASN A 495 -16.02 13.32 18.57
N SER A 496 -16.16 12.32 17.69
CA SER A 496 -15.76 10.92 17.94
C SER A 496 -14.27 10.73 18.20
N LYS A 497 -13.41 11.68 17.78
CA LYS A 497 -11.95 11.63 17.96
C LYS A 497 -11.47 12.35 19.23
N LEU A 498 -12.39 12.94 20.00
CA LEU A 498 -12.12 13.62 21.27
C LEU A 498 -12.62 12.78 22.45
N ARG A 499 -11.91 12.83 23.59
CA ARG A 499 -12.36 12.15 24.82
C ARG A 499 -13.61 12.85 25.38
N PRO A 500 -14.60 12.11 25.93
CA PRO A 500 -15.81 12.69 26.51
C PRO A 500 -15.53 13.78 27.56
N ASP A 501 -14.54 13.57 28.42
CA ASP A 501 -14.13 14.51 29.46
C ASP A 501 -13.48 15.79 28.92
N ALA A 502 -12.86 15.72 27.74
CA ALA A 502 -12.31 16.89 27.08
C ALA A 502 -13.43 17.74 26.46
N ILE A 503 -14.44 17.09 25.87
CA ILE A 503 -15.61 17.75 25.28
C ILE A 503 -16.39 18.51 26.34
N SER A 504 -16.64 17.90 27.51
CA SER A 504 -17.36 18.55 28.61
C SER A 504 -16.61 19.76 29.16
N LYS A 505 -15.29 19.67 29.34
CA LYS A 505 -14.44 20.80 29.75
C LYS A 505 -14.43 21.94 28.73
N MET A 506 -14.29 21.62 27.45
CA MET A 506 -14.30 22.64 26.38
C MET A 506 -15.65 23.35 26.29
N ASN A 507 -16.76 22.61 26.36
CA ASN A 507 -18.10 23.21 26.36
C ASN A 507 -18.36 24.04 27.63
N ALA A 508 -17.83 23.64 28.79
CA ALA A 508 -17.92 24.43 30.01
C ALA A 508 -17.12 25.74 29.88
N GLY A 509 -15.90 25.69 29.33
CA GLY A 509 -15.08 26.88 29.07
C GLY A 509 -15.74 27.86 28.10
N ILE A 510 -16.40 27.36 27.04
CA ILE A 510 -17.17 28.20 26.11
C ILE A 510 -18.33 28.90 26.83
N ARG A 511 -19.10 28.18 27.65
CA ARG A 511 -20.22 28.76 28.42
C ARG A 511 -19.75 29.80 29.42
N GLU A 512 -18.63 29.56 30.09
CA GLU A 512 -18.04 30.52 31.02
C GLU A 512 -17.62 31.80 30.31
N LEU A 513 -17.04 31.70 29.11
CA LEU A 513 -16.71 32.85 28.27
C LEU A 513 -17.95 33.61 27.81
N GLU A 514 -19.01 32.92 27.36
CA GLU A 514 -20.28 33.55 26.96
C GLU A 514 -20.95 34.28 28.14
N ILE A 515 -20.88 33.71 29.35
CA ILE A 515 -21.40 34.35 30.57
C ILE A 515 -20.58 35.61 30.90
N GLN A 516 -19.24 35.52 30.84
CA GLN A 516 -18.37 36.70 31.06
C GLN A 516 -18.62 37.82 30.05
N GLU A 517 -18.92 37.48 28.79
CA GLU A 517 -19.27 38.46 27.75
C GLU A 517 -20.63 39.09 28.01
N ALA A 518 -21.63 38.29 28.37
CA ALA A 518 -22.94 38.82 28.75
C ALA A 518 -22.85 39.72 29.99
N GLU A 519 -21.98 39.41 30.94
CA GLU A 519 -21.72 40.26 32.11
C GLU A 519 -20.96 41.53 31.75
N ARG A 520 -19.95 41.48 30.88
CA ARG A 520 -19.28 42.68 30.38
C ARG A 520 -20.21 43.57 29.59
N ALA A 521 -21.01 43.02 28.68
CA ALA A 521 -22.00 43.79 27.92
C ALA A 521 -23.03 44.44 28.85
N LYS A 522 -23.49 43.74 29.88
CA LYS A 522 -24.35 44.32 30.93
C LYS A 522 -23.62 45.40 31.73
N GLN A 523 -22.36 45.20 32.08
CA GLN A 523 -21.56 46.21 32.79
C GLN A 523 -21.29 47.45 31.93
N GLU A 524 -21.07 47.29 30.63
CA GLU A 524 -20.93 48.38 29.66
C GLU A 524 -22.26 49.12 29.46
N ASP A 525 -23.39 48.42 29.39
CA ASP A 525 -24.74 49.02 29.36
C ASP A 525 -25.09 49.73 30.69
N ILE A 526 -24.63 49.23 31.83
CA ILE A 526 -24.81 49.93 33.12
C ILE A 526 -23.90 51.15 33.22
N ARG A 527 -22.64 51.06 32.77
CA ARG A 527 -21.70 52.19 32.72
C ARG A 527 -22.16 53.27 31.76
N SER A 528 -22.77 52.91 30.63
CA SER A 528 -23.32 53.89 29.69
C SER A 528 -24.58 54.58 30.25
N ARG A 529 -25.29 53.94 31.19
CA ARG A 529 -26.49 54.50 31.84
C ARG A 529 -26.22 55.32 33.10
N PHE A 530 -25.14 55.06 33.84
CA PHE A 530 -24.84 55.71 35.12
C PHE A 530 -23.36 56.08 35.26
N ASN A 531 -23.08 57.33 35.66
CA ASN A 531 -21.72 57.71 36.05
C ASN A 531 -21.50 57.38 37.54
N ILE A 532 -21.10 56.12 37.79
CA ILE A 532 -20.95 55.57 39.14
C ILE A 532 -19.92 56.38 39.97
N VAL A 533 -18.87 56.90 39.33
CA VAL A 533 -17.79 57.63 40.03
C VAL A 533 -18.30 58.97 40.57
N SER A 534 -19.05 59.74 39.77
CA SER A 534 -19.62 61.01 40.24
C SER A 534 -20.64 60.77 41.36
N GLY A 535 -21.50 59.76 41.23
CA GLY A 535 -22.49 59.41 42.25
C GLY A 535 -21.89 59.01 43.60
N VAL A 536 -20.84 58.17 43.59
CA VAL A 536 -20.13 57.77 44.81
C VAL A 536 -19.38 58.96 45.44
N MET A 537 -18.75 59.81 44.63
CA MET A 537 -18.09 61.01 45.16
C MET A 537 -19.07 61.99 45.79
N THR A 538 -20.22 62.24 45.16
CA THR A 538 -21.26 63.11 45.72
C THR A 538 -21.86 62.52 47.01
N PHE A 539 -22.05 61.19 47.06
CA PHE A 539 -22.45 60.50 48.27
C PHE A 539 -21.43 60.71 49.40
N ILE A 540 -20.14 60.47 49.14
CA ILE A 540 -19.08 60.60 50.14
C ILE A 540 -19.00 62.04 50.66
N VAL A 541 -18.94 63.02 49.77
CA VAL A 541 -18.82 64.45 50.15
C VAL A 541 -20.04 64.91 50.94
N SER A 542 -21.25 64.55 50.49
CA SER A 542 -22.49 64.91 51.19
C SER A 542 -22.55 64.29 52.57
N THR A 543 -22.18 63.01 52.69
CA THR A 543 -22.16 62.31 53.98
C THR A 543 -21.12 62.92 54.92
N LEU A 544 -19.96 63.31 54.40
CA LEU A 544 -18.91 63.97 55.17
C LEU A 544 -19.43 65.29 55.76
N ILE A 545 -20.10 66.12 54.96
CA ILE A 545 -20.72 67.39 55.41
C ILE A 545 -21.72 67.15 56.56
N PHE A 546 -22.58 66.14 56.44
CA PHE A 546 -23.56 65.84 57.49
C PHE A 546 -22.92 65.24 58.75
N VAL A 547 -21.83 64.49 58.62
CA VAL A 547 -21.02 64.02 59.76
C VAL A 547 -20.34 65.18 60.47
N THR A 548 -19.75 66.14 59.74
CA THR A 548 -19.17 67.34 60.36
C THR A 548 -20.23 68.21 61.03
N ALA A 549 -21.41 68.36 60.41
CA ALA A 549 -22.51 69.11 60.98
C ALA A 549 -23.04 68.46 62.28
N ALA A 550 -23.16 67.13 62.32
CA ALA A 550 -23.55 66.40 63.53
C ALA A 550 -22.52 66.57 64.66
N TYR A 551 -21.22 66.59 64.34
CA TYR A 551 -20.16 66.82 65.31
C TYR A 551 -20.23 68.22 65.92
N TYR A 552 -20.40 69.27 65.10
CA TYR A 552 -20.48 70.65 65.58
C TYR A 552 -21.75 70.96 66.38
N LEU A 553 -22.89 70.39 65.98
CA LEU A 553 -24.17 70.60 66.65
C LEU A 553 -24.38 69.69 67.88
N ARG A 554 -23.45 68.77 68.15
CA ARG A 554 -23.54 67.73 69.21
C ARG A 554 -24.90 67.02 69.23
N SER A 555 -25.46 66.78 68.05
CA SER A 555 -26.75 66.13 67.87
C SER A 555 -26.62 65.07 66.78
N ALA A 556 -27.24 63.91 67.00
CA ALA A 556 -27.27 62.83 66.01
C ALA A 556 -28.30 63.08 64.89
N MET A 557 -29.14 64.11 65.03
CA MET A 557 -30.23 64.36 64.08
C MET A 557 -29.79 64.66 62.64
N PRO A 558 -28.69 65.40 62.39
CA PRO A 558 -28.15 65.58 61.04
C PRO A 558 -27.66 64.28 60.39
N LEU A 559 -27.29 63.25 61.16
CA LEU A 559 -26.90 61.94 60.60
C LEU A 559 -28.12 61.14 60.15
N PHE A 560 -29.21 61.17 60.92
CA PHE A 560 -30.45 60.45 60.59
C PHE A 560 -31.10 60.95 59.28
N PHE A 561 -31.04 62.25 59.01
CA PHE A 561 -31.51 62.81 57.73
C PHE A 561 -30.43 62.87 56.66
N GLY A 562 -29.17 63.08 57.05
CA GLY A 562 -28.06 63.28 56.14
C GLY A 562 -27.70 62.02 55.36
N VAL A 563 -27.68 60.84 55.99
CA VAL A 563 -27.29 59.59 55.30
C VAL A 563 -28.30 59.20 54.21
N PRO A 564 -29.63 59.18 54.45
CA PRO A 564 -30.60 58.94 53.38
C PRO A 564 -30.55 60.01 52.28
N PHE A 565 -30.36 61.28 52.64
CA PHE A 565 -30.24 62.37 51.67
C PHE A 565 -29.00 62.20 50.79
N SER A 566 -27.85 61.84 51.36
CA SER A 566 -26.63 61.55 50.61
C SER A 566 -26.83 60.42 49.60
N VAL A 567 -27.57 59.36 49.95
CA VAL A 567 -27.86 58.24 49.02
C VAL A 567 -28.67 58.74 47.82
N VAL A 568 -29.72 59.53 48.08
CA VAL A 568 -30.56 60.10 47.02
C VAL A 568 -29.77 61.11 46.17
N ALA A 569 -28.95 61.96 46.80
CA ALA A 569 -28.11 62.93 46.11
C ALA A 569 -27.03 62.26 45.26
N GLY A 570 -26.40 61.18 45.76
CA GLY A 570 -25.45 60.37 45.01
C GLY A 570 -26.09 59.66 43.82
N PHE A 571 -27.31 59.12 43.99
CA PHE A 571 -28.06 58.51 42.89
C PHE A 571 -28.48 59.54 41.82
N MET A 572 -28.96 60.73 42.25
CA MET A 572 -29.30 61.82 41.34
C MET A 572 -28.07 62.36 40.61
N ALA A 573 -26.92 62.47 41.27
CA ALA A 573 -25.66 62.87 40.63
C ALA A 573 -25.16 61.82 39.63
N ALA A 574 -25.33 60.52 39.92
CA ALA A 574 -24.99 59.44 38.98
C ALA A 574 -25.84 59.49 37.69
N LEU A 575 -27.09 59.97 37.79
CA LEU A 575 -28.00 60.19 36.67
C LEU A 575 -27.72 61.51 35.94
N PHE A 576 -27.47 62.60 36.67
CA PHE A 576 -27.27 63.94 36.10
C PHE A 576 -25.90 64.11 35.41
N PHE A 577 -24.85 63.50 35.96
CA PHE A 577 -23.50 63.54 35.39
C PHE A 577 -23.19 62.33 34.50
N ARG A 578 -24.23 61.66 33.97
CA ARG A 578 -24.07 60.62 32.95
C ARG A 578 -23.23 61.16 31.80
N GLU A 579 -22.13 60.49 31.46
CA GLU A 579 -21.44 60.79 30.20
C GLU A 579 -22.41 60.48 29.06
N LYS A 580 -22.72 61.49 28.24
CA LYS A 580 -23.52 61.28 27.03
C LYS A 580 -22.85 60.20 26.19
N SER A 581 -23.63 59.26 25.66
CA SER A 581 -23.12 58.17 24.83
C SER A 581 -22.37 58.74 23.60
N GLN A 582 -21.40 58.00 23.05
CA GLN A 582 -20.69 58.43 21.83
C GLN A 582 -21.63 58.71 20.63
N ASP A 583 -22.84 58.16 20.63
CA ASP A 583 -23.87 58.42 19.62
C ASP A 583 -24.61 59.74 19.87
N GLU A 584 -24.91 60.11 21.12
CA GLU A 584 -25.42 61.45 21.49
C GLU A 584 -24.34 62.53 21.27
N ILE A 585 -23.06 62.20 21.52
CA ILE A 585 -21.92 63.08 21.22
C ILE A 585 -21.75 63.25 19.70
N ARG A 586 -22.01 62.22 18.88
CA ARG A 586 -22.02 62.34 17.41
C ARG A 586 -23.20 63.16 16.88
N GLU A 587 -24.37 63.11 17.51
CA GLU A 587 -25.49 64.00 17.18
C GLU A 587 -25.25 65.44 17.62
N ASP A 588 -24.67 65.67 18.81
CA ASP A 588 -24.28 67.01 19.27
C ASP A 588 -23.13 67.59 18.42
N ILE A 589 -22.15 66.78 18.01
CA ILE A 589 -21.06 67.18 17.09
C ILE A 589 -21.59 67.45 15.66
N LYS A 590 -22.65 66.77 15.22
CA LYS A 590 -23.36 67.11 13.97
C LYS A 590 -24.14 68.42 14.08
N ASN A 591 -24.61 68.79 15.26
CA ASN A 591 -25.40 70.01 15.50
C ASN A 591 -24.56 71.23 15.94
N SER A 592 -23.35 71.05 16.47
CA SER A 592 -22.41 72.13 16.77
C SER A 592 -21.29 72.18 15.74
N GLY A 593 -21.57 72.78 14.58
CA GLY A 593 -20.54 73.03 13.58
C GLY A 593 -19.50 74.04 14.08
N LYS A 594 -18.26 73.58 14.35
CA LYS A 594 -16.99 74.30 14.08
C LYS A 594 -15.73 73.54 14.57
N PHE A 595 -14.82 73.28 13.62
CA PHE A 595 -13.36 72.98 13.70
C PHE A 595 -12.93 71.70 14.47
N GLY A 596 -11.91 70.93 14.08
CA GLY A 596 -10.88 71.07 13.05
C GLY A 596 -9.56 70.44 13.56
N ALA A 597 -9.11 69.36 12.92
CA ALA A 597 -7.79 68.70 12.88
C ALA A 597 -6.70 69.02 13.94
N LEU A 598 -6.11 67.97 14.53
CA LEU A 598 -4.65 67.72 14.48
C LEU A 598 -4.28 66.27 14.85
N SER A 599 -3.32 65.71 14.12
CA SER A 599 -2.75 64.37 14.29
C SER A 599 -1.56 64.36 15.25
N GLU A 600 -1.35 63.19 15.87
CA GLU A 600 -0.08 62.46 16.00
C GLU A 600 1.12 63.09 16.74
N TRP A 601 1.54 62.46 17.86
CA TRP A 601 2.95 62.16 18.16
C TRP A 601 3.11 61.16 19.33
N GLY A 602 3.99 60.16 19.17
CA GLY A 602 4.69 59.53 20.30
C GLY A 602 4.74 57.99 20.39
N LYS A 603 5.78 57.39 19.80
CA LYS A 603 6.43 56.10 20.18
C LYS A 603 7.94 56.41 20.36
N PRO A 604 8.85 55.52 20.81
CA PRO A 604 8.79 54.31 21.68
C PRO A 604 9.94 54.27 22.74
N GLY A 605 10.10 53.14 23.45
CA GLY A 605 11.31 52.82 24.22
C GLY A 605 11.57 51.31 24.31
N SER A 606 12.74 50.88 23.86
CA SER A 606 13.26 49.50 23.80
C SER A 606 14.03 49.08 25.05
N SER A 607 14.07 47.79 25.37
CA SER A 607 15.26 47.17 25.99
C SER A 607 15.45 45.73 25.52
N SER A 608 16.71 45.42 25.22
CA SER A 608 17.25 44.13 24.78
C SER A 608 17.90 43.40 25.96
N GLY A 609 17.83 42.07 25.94
CA GLY A 609 18.61 41.17 26.80
C GLY A 609 18.84 39.85 26.07
N SER A 610 20.08 39.63 25.64
CA SER A 610 20.56 38.43 24.96
C SER A 610 20.94 37.33 25.95
N SER A 611 20.70 36.07 25.59
CA SER A 611 21.61 34.97 25.96
C SER A 611 21.56 33.89 24.88
N LEU A 612 22.76 33.46 24.52
CA LEU A 612 23.13 32.55 23.44
C LEU A 612 23.31 31.14 24.04
N GLY A 613 22.87 30.09 23.34
CA GLY A 613 23.03 28.70 23.80
C GLY A 613 22.88 27.67 22.68
N SER A 614 23.92 27.55 21.86
CA SER A 614 24.37 26.45 20.98
C SER A 614 23.40 25.33 20.55
N SER A 615 23.16 25.27 19.24
CA SER A 615 22.77 24.08 18.48
C SER A 615 24.00 23.27 18.04
N VAL A 616 24.03 21.96 18.29
CA VAL A 616 24.94 21.00 17.67
C VAL A 616 24.14 19.78 17.20
N GLY A 617 24.34 19.41 15.92
CA GLY A 617 24.33 18.04 15.42
C GLY A 617 22.99 17.32 15.33
N LYS A 618 22.38 17.34 14.13
CA LYS A 618 21.44 16.32 13.67
C LYS A 618 22.18 15.00 13.52
N ASP A 619 21.78 14.00 14.29
CA ASP A 619 21.89 12.58 13.96
C ASP A 619 20.60 11.88 14.43
N GLU A 620 20.29 10.79 13.75
CA GLU A 620 19.02 10.04 13.64
C GLU A 620 18.18 9.90 14.93
N ASP A 621 16.86 10.12 14.78
CA ASP A 621 15.82 9.87 15.79
C ASP A 621 15.83 8.41 16.29
N SER A 622 16.48 8.16 17.44
CA SER A 622 16.10 7.09 18.35
C SER A 622 15.28 7.70 19.50
N ASN A 623 14.05 7.21 19.66
CA ASN A 623 13.12 7.70 20.68
C ASN A 623 13.73 7.47 22.09
N PRO A 624 13.95 8.51 22.93
CA PRO A 624 14.61 8.35 24.24
C PRO A 624 13.79 7.54 25.26
N LYS A 625 12.53 7.22 24.94
CA LYS A 625 11.69 6.28 25.70
C LYS A 625 11.93 4.82 25.30
N GLU A 626 12.21 4.53 24.04
CA GLU A 626 12.44 3.16 23.54
C GLU A 626 13.80 2.62 24.02
N GLU A 627 14.83 3.48 24.05
CA GLU A 627 16.15 3.11 24.60
C GLU A 627 16.09 2.76 26.09
N LYS A 628 15.35 3.54 26.89
CA LYS A 628 15.13 3.27 28.32
C LYS A 628 14.45 1.92 28.55
N ILE A 629 13.44 1.59 27.74
CA ILE A 629 12.73 0.30 27.83
C ILE A 629 13.65 -0.86 27.41
N ALA A 630 14.47 -0.68 26.38
CA ALA A 630 15.44 -1.69 25.94
C ALA A 630 16.50 -2.00 27.03
N HIS A 631 16.96 -0.97 27.76
CA HIS A 631 17.88 -1.16 28.89
C HIS A 631 17.24 -1.91 30.07
N ILE A 632 15.96 -1.61 30.38
CA ILE A 632 15.19 -2.33 31.40
C ILE A 632 15.00 -3.79 31.01
N TYR A 633 14.64 -4.06 29.74
CA TYR A 633 14.53 -5.42 29.23
C TYR A 633 15.85 -6.19 29.36
N LYS A 634 16.98 -5.59 28.95
CA LYS A 634 18.30 -6.24 29.02
C LYS A 634 18.71 -6.60 30.46
N ALA A 635 18.29 -5.80 31.44
CA ALA A 635 18.51 -6.09 32.86
C ALA A 635 17.63 -7.24 33.39
N ALA A 636 16.42 -7.41 32.83
CA ALA A 636 15.45 -8.42 33.24
C ALA A 636 15.55 -9.76 32.47
N ASP A 637 16.04 -9.73 31.22
CA ASP A 637 15.98 -10.86 30.28
C ASP A 637 16.56 -12.15 30.87
N ASN A 638 17.75 -12.09 31.47
CA ASN A 638 18.42 -13.27 32.02
C ASN A 638 17.70 -13.90 33.23
N PHE A 639 16.83 -13.16 33.91
CA PHE A 639 16.08 -13.64 35.08
C PHE A 639 14.69 -14.14 34.71
N VAL A 640 14.07 -13.54 33.70
CA VAL A 640 12.75 -13.97 33.21
C VAL A 640 12.87 -15.16 32.25
N PHE A 641 13.87 -15.11 31.34
CA PHE A 641 14.19 -16.17 30.38
C PHE A 641 15.61 -16.71 30.63
N PRO A 642 15.77 -17.85 31.31
CA PRO A 642 17.08 -18.35 31.67
C PRO A 642 17.87 -18.79 30.43
N LYS A 643 19.14 -18.42 30.33
CA LYS A 643 20.03 -18.83 29.22
C LYS A 643 20.30 -20.33 29.20
N ARG A 644 20.33 -20.96 30.38
CA ARG A 644 20.47 -22.42 30.57
C ARG A 644 19.18 -22.94 31.20
N PHE A 645 18.60 -23.97 30.62
CA PHE A 645 17.34 -24.55 31.08
C PHE A 645 17.43 -26.08 31.07
N ASN A 646 16.67 -26.72 31.96
CA ASN A 646 16.62 -28.19 32.03
C ASN A 646 15.44 -28.74 31.21
N LYS A 647 14.33 -27.99 31.12
CA LYS A 647 13.19 -28.32 30.27
C LYS A 647 12.90 -27.19 29.30
N ILE A 648 12.60 -27.52 28.04
CA ILE A 648 12.28 -26.53 27.00
C ILE A 648 11.10 -25.63 27.40
N THR A 649 10.17 -26.17 28.20
CA THR A 649 9.03 -25.45 28.78
C THR A 649 9.44 -24.33 29.73
N ASP A 650 10.64 -24.35 30.30
CA ASP A 650 11.12 -23.28 31.18
C ASP A 650 11.31 -21.96 30.43
N LYS A 651 11.42 -22.00 29.10
CA LYS A 651 11.49 -20.83 28.22
C LYS A 651 10.13 -20.39 27.66
N VAL A 652 9.06 -21.09 28.03
CA VAL A 652 7.70 -20.86 27.55
C VAL A 652 6.86 -20.39 28.73
N LEU A 653 6.37 -19.15 28.66
CA LEU A 653 5.63 -18.51 29.75
C LEU A 653 4.18 -18.23 29.35
N ASP A 654 3.29 -18.20 30.33
CA ASP A 654 1.94 -17.66 30.22
C ASP A 654 1.85 -16.36 31.05
N PRO A 655 0.75 -15.58 30.98
CA PRO A 655 0.64 -14.33 31.73
C PRO A 655 0.83 -14.47 33.25
N LYS A 656 0.39 -15.59 33.83
CA LYS A 656 0.48 -15.82 35.28
C LYS A 656 1.90 -16.16 35.72
N THR A 657 2.57 -17.04 34.98
CA THR A 657 3.96 -17.45 35.24
C THR A 657 4.95 -16.34 34.93
N LEU A 658 4.70 -15.52 33.91
CA LEU A 658 5.51 -14.33 33.62
C LEU A 658 5.50 -13.37 34.82
N LYS A 659 4.31 -13.02 35.31
CA LYS A 659 4.18 -12.15 36.48
C LYS A 659 4.88 -12.75 37.69
N THR A 660 4.63 -14.02 37.99
CA THR A 660 5.26 -14.73 39.12
C THR A 660 6.79 -14.67 39.06
N ARG A 661 7.39 -14.96 37.90
CA ARG A 661 8.86 -14.89 37.73
C ARG A 661 9.44 -13.50 37.88
N ILE A 662 8.71 -12.46 37.46
CA ILE A 662 9.13 -11.06 37.62
C ILE A 662 9.16 -10.71 39.11
N TYR A 663 8.13 -11.09 39.87
CA TYR A 663 8.08 -10.84 41.32
C TYR A 663 9.16 -11.62 42.08
N GLU A 664 9.40 -12.90 41.73
CA GLU A 664 10.44 -13.72 42.36
C GLU A 664 11.87 -13.20 42.14
N ASN A 665 12.10 -12.47 41.04
CA ASN A 665 13.42 -11.95 40.68
C ASN A 665 13.54 -10.41 40.80
N LEU A 666 12.56 -9.76 41.41
CA LEU A 666 12.42 -8.31 41.40
C LEU A 666 13.63 -7.61 42.05
N ASP A 667 14.15 -8.16 43.14
CA ASP A 667 15.35 -7.66 43.83
C ASP A 667 16.61 -7.75 42.96
N ASN A 668 16.75 -8.83 42.19
CA ASN A 668 17.89 -9.03 41.28
C ASN A 668 17.80 -8.09 40.07
N ILE A 669 16.58 -7.88 39.55
CA ILE A 669 16.31 -6.96 38.44
C ILE A 669 16.58 -5.51 38.86
N LYS A 670 16.18 -5.12 40.08
CA LYS A 670 16.50 -3.81 40.66
C LYS A 670 18.00 -3.57 40.78
N ARG A 671 18.75 -4.55 41.27
CA ARG A 671 20.23 -4.45 41.42
C ARG A 671 20.94 -4.29 40.08
N ASN A 672 20.40 -4.85 39.00
CA ASN A 672 20.97 -4.76 37.65
C ASN A 672 20.59 -3.47 36.89
N HIS A 673 19.74 -2.59 37.45
CA HIS A 673 19.34 -1.34 36.80
C HIS A 673 19.21 -0.17 37.78
N MET A 674 20.18 0.76 37.73
CA MET A 674 20.34 1.88 38.68
C MET A 674 19.13 2.81 38.84
N SER A 675 18.23 2.90 37.85
CA SER A 675 17.01 3.72 37.96
C SER A 675 15.80 2.96 38.52
N LEU A 676 15.78 1.62 38.45
CA LEU A 676 14.77 0.80 39.12
C LEU A 676 15.10 0.59 40.60
N ALA A 677 16.39 0.64 40.97
CA ALA A 677 16.86 0.59 42.35
C ALA A 677 16.38 1.78 43.22
N LYS A 678 16.02 2.92 42.61
CA LYS A 678 15.55 4.13 43.31
C LYS A 678 14.04 4.13 43.59
N GLU A 679 13.28 3.23 42.97
CA GLU A 679 11.82 3.16 43.13
C GLU A 679 11.47 2.21 44.29
N THR A 680 10.78 2.74 45.30
CA THR A 680 10.40 2.00 46.52
C THR A 680 9.14 1.16 46.35
N ASN A 681 8.36 1.38 45.28
CA ASN A 681 7.13 0.65 45.02
C ASN A 681 7.37 -0.56 44.08
N ASP A 682 7.33 -1.76 44.66
CA ASP A 682 7.58 -3.02 43.96
C ASP A 682 6.57 -3.29 42.84
N ASP A 683 5.29 -2.94 43.02
CA ASP A 683 4.26 -3.18 42.01
C ASP A 683 4.45 -2.31 40.77
N LYS A 684 4.91 -1.08 40.97
CA LYS A 684 5.24 -0.16 39.87
C LYS A 684 6.49 -0.62 39.11
N VAL A 685 7.47 -1.17 39.82
CA VAL A 685 8.66 -1.78 39.21
C VAL A 685 8.28 -3.03 38.43
N ALA A 686 7.49 -3.94 39.02
CA ALA A 686 7.03 -5.16 38.37
C ALA A 686 6.24 -4.85 37.08
N SER A 687 5.32 -3.90 37.12
CA SER A 687 4.52 -3.48 35.96
C SER A 687 5.37 -2.87 34.84
N THR A 688 6.41 -2.09 35.21
CA THR A 688 7.33 -1.48 34.25
C THR A 688 8.23 -2.54 33.59
N VAL A 689 8.68 -3.52 34.36
CA VAL A 689 9.46 -4.67 33.86
C VAL A 689 8.60 -5.55 32.96
N GLU A 690 7.36 -5.85 33.37
CA GLU A 690 6.40 -6.63 32.58
C GLU A 690 6.14 -5.96 31.22
N TYR A 691 5.89 -4.66 31.22
CA TYR A 691 5.72 -3.88 29.99
C TYR A 691 6.96 -3.95 29.09
N ALA A 692 8.16 -3.81 29.65
CA ALA A 692 9.42 -3.90 28.90
C ALA A 692 9.67 -5.30 28.32
N VAL A 693 9.35 -6.36 29.06
CA VAL A 693 9.49 -7.74 28.62
C VAL A 693 8.52 -8.06 27.49
N LEU A 694 7.26 -7.63 27.60
CA LEU A 694 6.23 -7.87 26.57
C LEU A 694 6.59 -7.25 25.21
N GLN A 695 7.35 -6.15 25.17
CA GLN A 695 7.80 -5.55 23.91
C GLN A 695 8.85 -6.40 23.15
N SER A 696 9.55 -7.28 23.85
CA SER A 696 10.67 -8.08 23.29
C SER A 696 10.35 -9.58 23.12
N VAL A 697 9.12 -9.98 23.43
CA VAL A 697 8.64 -11.36 23.41
C VAL A 697 7.72 -11.61 22.21
N ALA A 698 7.79 -12.83 21.65
CA ALA A 698 6.81 -13.31 20.70
C ALA A 698 5.58 -13.83 21.44
N THR A 699 4.40 -13.29 21.12
CA THR A 699 3.12 -13.67 21.73
C THR A 699 2.36 -14.57 20.78
N ILE A 700 2.09 -15.80 21.18
CA ILE A 700 1.20 -16.73 20.47
C ILE A 700 -0.17 -16.69 21.14
N LEU A 701 -1.17 -16.21 20.40
CA LEU A 701 -2.57 -16.23 20.81
C LEU A 701 -3.24 -17.47 20.23
N ILE A 702 -3.94 -18.21 21.08
CA ILE A 702 -4.66 -19.42 20.68
C ILE A 702 -6.13 -19.03 20.47
N PRO A 703 -6.70 -19.26 19.27
CA PRO A 703 -8.09 -18.94 18.97
C PRO A 703 -9.04 -19.66 19.92
N ASP A 704 -10.16 -19.02 20.27
CA ASP A 704 -11.15 -19.57 21.19
C ASP A 704 -11.73 -20.92 20.74
N GLU A 705 -11.76 -21.18 19.43
CA GLU A 705 -12.18 -22.45 18.82
C GLU A 705 -11.22 -23.63 19.10
N VAL A 706 -9.95 -23.31 19.40
CA VAL A 706 -8.87 -24.26 19.66
C VAL A 706 -8.48 -24.28 21.15
N ALA A 707 -8.83 -23.22 21.89
CA ALA A 707 -8.52 -23.09 23.31
C ALA A 707 -9.15 -24.22 24.15
N VAL A 708 -8.39 -24.70 25.13
CA VAL A 708 -8.83 -25.75 26.07
C VAL A 708 -8.84 -25.16 27.49
N LYS A 709 -9.88 -25.46 28.27
CA LYS A 709 -10.17 -24.82 29.57
C LYS A 709 -9.01 -24.89 30.58
N ASP A 710 -8.16 -25.91 30.48
CA ASP A 710 -7.03 -26.15 31.38
C ASP A 710 -5.66 -25.94 30.71
N GLN A 711 -5.62 -25.22 29.59
CA GLN A 711 -4.39 -24.86 28.87
C GLN A 711 -4.28 -23.34 28.69
N PRO A 712 -3.06 -22.78 28.63
CA PRO A 712 -2.88 -21.34 28.49
C PRO A 712 -3.41 -20.86 27.13
N SER A 713 -4.28 -19.86 27.11
CA SER A 713 -4.79 -19.24 25.88
C SER A 713 -3.77 -18.31 25.20
N THR A 714 -2.73 -17.91 25.94
CA THR A 714 -1.66 -17.02 25.48
C THR A 714 -0.33 -17.55 25.96
N ILE A 715 0.63 -17.63 25.04
CA ILE A 715 1.99 -18.10 25.31
C ILE A 715 3.01 -17.03 24.89
N TYR A 716 4.02 -16.84 25.73
CA TYR A 716 5.12 -15.90 25.61
C TYR A 716 6.44 -16.64 25.48
N ILE A 717 7.17 -16.35 24.40
CA ILE A 717 8.49 -16.91 24.13
C ILE A 717 9.45 -15.78 23.79
N ASN A 718 10.68 -15.81 24.32
CA ASN A 718 11.69 -14.83 23.95
C ASN A 718 11.90 -14.83 22.43
N ARG A 719 11.83 -13.64 21.81
CA ARG A 719 11.91 -13.51 20.36
C ARG A 719 13.26 -13.96 19.80
N ASN A 720 14.34 -13.86 20.56
CA ASN A 720 15.66 -14.34 20.13
C ASN A 720 15.73 -15.87 20.11
N ASP A 721 15.11 -16.53 21.08
CA ASP A 721 15.01 -17.99 21.10
C ASP A 721 14.12 -18.50 19.97
N LEU A 722 12.97 -17.87 19.73
CA LEU A 722 12.06 -18.25 18.65
C LEU A 722 12.67 -18.01 17.25
N LYS A 723 13.67 -17.13 17.10
CA LYS A 723 14.41 -16.97 15.85
C LYS A 723 15.34 -18.15 15.55
N ALA A 724 15.83 -18.88 16.56
CA ALA A 724 16.72 -20.00 16.38
C ALA A 724 15.94 -21.25 15.91
N ALA A 725 16.32 -21.80 14.74
CA ALA A 725 15.67 -22.99 14.18
C ALA A 725 15.72 -24.19 15.14
N LEU A 726 16.89 -24.44 15.73
CA LEU A 726 17.09 -25.54 16.68
C LEU A 726 16.13 -25.48 17.88
N PHE A 727 15.87 -24.28 18.43
CA PHE A 727 14.94 -24.12 19.55
C PHE A 727 13.49 -24.39 19.11
N ARG A 728 13.11 -23.96 17.91
CA ARG A 728 11.78 -24.22 17.35
C ARG A 728 11.53 -25.71 17.14
N ASP A 729 12.52 -26.43 16.60
CA ASP A 729 12.42 -27.86 16.36
C ASP A 729 12.28 -28.62 17.68
N GLN A 730 13.12 -28.30 18.68
CA GLN A 730 13.04 -28.90 20.02
C GLN A 730 11.69 -28.64 20.71
N LEU A 731 11.14 -27.43 20.55
CA LEU A 731 9.85 -27.07 21.14
C LEU A 731 8.68 -27.75 20.40
N ALA A 732 8.75 -27.84 19.08
CA ALA A 732 7.77 -28.55 18.27
C ALA A 732 7.76 -30.05 18.60
N ASP A 733 8.93 -30.67 18.75
CA ASP A 733 9.06 -32.07 19.14
C ASP A 733 8.49 -32.34 20.54
N PHE A 734 8.74 -31.43 21.49
CA PHE A 734 8.11 -31.51 22.82
C PHE A 734 6.57 -31.51 22.72
N TYR A 735 5.99 -30.62 21.88
CA TYR A 735 4.54 -30.60 21.69
C TYR A 735 4.01 -31.81 20.92
N ARG A 736 4.79 -32.40 20.00
CA ARG A 736 4.45 -33.67 19.35
C ARG A 736 4.37 -34.81 20.36
N ASP A 737 5.31 -34.87 21.29
CA ASP A 737 5.30 -35.87 22.36
C ASP A 737 4.10 -35.71 23.29
N GLU A 738 3.76 -34.48 23.68
CA GLU A 738 2.56 -34.19 24.48
C GLU A 738 1.25 -34.50 23.72
N MET A 739 1.21 -34.21 22.41
CA MET A 739 0.10 -34.58 21.54
C MET A 739 -0.06 -36.10 21.45
N ASN A 740 1.04 -36.84 21.30
CA ASN A 740 1.03 -38.30 21.22
C ASN A 740 0.53 -38.96 22.51
N LYS A 741 0.89 -38.41 23.68
CA LYS A 741 0.36 -38.85 24.99
C LYS A 741 -1.15 -38.65 25.10
N LYS A 742 -1.70 -37.61 24.45
CA LYS A 742 -3.11 -37.23 24.53
C LYS A 742 -3.87 -37.48 23.21
N LYS A 743 -3.40 -38.41 22.38
CA LYS A 743 -3.91 -38.70 21.03
C LYS A 743 -5.41 -39.04 20.94
N PHE A 744 -6.03 -39.44 22.06
CA PHE A 744 -7.44 -39.79 22.13
C PHE A 744 -8.36 -38.58 22.42
N ASP A 745 -7.80 -37.46 22.88
CA ASP A 745 -8.56 -36.22 23.08
C ASP A 745 -8.44 -35.32 21.85
N LYS A 746 -9.52 -35.27 21.06
CA LYS A 746 -9.60 -34.45 19.84
C LYS A 746 -9.35 -32.96 20.10
N LYS A 747 -9.71 -32.42 21.26
CA LYS A 747 -9.47 -31.01 21.58
C LYS A 747 -8.00 -30.75 21.87
N MET A 748 -7.36 -31.64 22.62
CA MET A 748 -5.91 -31.53 22.91
C MET A 748 -5.06 -31.76 21.66
N VAL A 749 -5.45 -32.68 20.76
CA VAL A 749 -4.76 -32.87 19.48
C VAL A 749 -4.83 -31.61 18.64
N LYS A 750 -6.01 -30.97 18.52
CA LYS A 750 -6.15 -29.69 17.81
C LYS A 750 -5.29 -28.59 18.42
N TYR A 751 -5.29 -28.50 19.75
CA TYR A 751 -4.50 -27.53 20.51
C TYR A 751 -3.00 -27.63 20.22
N TYR A 752 -2.41 -28.83 20.36
CA TYR A 752 -0.98 -29.01 20.10
C TYR A 752 -0.64 -28.91 18.60
N THR A 753 -1.53 -29.34 17.71
CA THR A 753 -1.33 -29.17 16.25
C THR A 753 -1.25 -27.69 15.89
N TYR A 754 -2.09 -26.84 16.46
CA TYR A 754 -2.01 -25.39 16.26
C TYR A 754 -0.67 -24.82 16.74
N LEU A 755 -0.19 -25.23 17.92
CA LEU A 755 1.09 -24.78 18.45
C LEU A 755 2.28 -25.21 17.58
N ILE A 756 2.31 -26.48 17.16
CA ILE A 756 3.36 -27.02 16.28
C ILE A 756 3.38 -26.24 14.96
N ASN A 757 2.23 -26.10 14.30
CA ASN A 757 2.13 -25.38 13.03
C ASN A 757 2.55 -23.91 13.18
N THR A 758 2.15 -23.24 14.27
CA THR A 758 2.51 -21.83 14.52
C THR A 758 4.01 -21.65 14.69
N ILE A 759 4.69 -22.61 15.32
CA ILE A 759 6.13 -22.58 15.57
C ILE A 759 6.92 -22.93 14.28
N GLU A 760 6.48 -23.94 13.52
CA GLU A 760 7.21 -24.43 12.34
C GLU A 760 7.01 -23.57 11.09
N MET A 761 5.80 -23.02 10.87
CA MET A 761 5.44 -22.29 9.66
C MET A 761 5.83 -20.80 9.67
N GLU A 762 6.65 -20.37 10.63
CA GLU A 762 7.10 -18.98 10.80
C GLU A 762 5.99 -17.91 10.98
N TYR A 763 4.77 -18.31 11.33
CA TYR A 763 3.64 -17.37 11.57
C TYR A 763 3.95 -16.31 12.63
N TYR A 764 4.87 -16.59 13.55
CA TYR A 764 5.33 -15.64 14.56
C TYR A 764 5.93 -14.34 14.00
N LYS A 765 6.39 -14.32 12.74
CA LYS A 765 6.86 -13.10 12.05
C LYS A 765 5.72 -12.14 11.71
N TYR A 766 4.48 -12.64 11.68
CA TYR A 766 3.27 -11.93 11.28
C TYR A 766 2.30 -11.68 12.44
N LEU A 767 2.58 -12.22 13.63
CA LEU A 767 1.80 -11.91 14.82
C LEU A 767 1.96 -10.42 15.16
N PRO A 768 0.86 -9.69 15.43
CA PRO A 768 0.90 -8.26 15.62
C PRO A 768 1.91 -7.92 16.71
N LYS A 769 2.83 -7.01 16.40
CA LYS A 769 3.63 -6.33 17.42
C LYS A 769 2.61 -5.58 18.27
N LYS A 770 2.22 -6.16 19.40
CA LYS A 770 1.36 -5.46 20.36
C LYS A 770 2.21 -4.32 20.93
N ARG A 771 2.16 -3.16 20.27
CA ARG A 771 2.40 -1.87 20.93
C ARG A 771 1.22 -1.71 21.87
N ILE A 772 1.34 -2.28 23.07
CA ILE A 772 0.56 -1.81 24.23
C ILE A 772 1.14 -0.44 24.59
#